data_AF-A0AAX0XXQ1-F1
#
_entry.id   AF-A0AAX0XXQ1-F1
#
_cell.length_a   1.000
_cell.length_b   1.000
_cell.length_c   1.000
_cell.angle_alpha   90.00
_cell.angle_beta   90.00
_cell.angle_gamma   90.00
#
_symmetry.space_group_name_H-M   'P 1'
#
loop_
_entity.id
_entity.type
_entity.pdbx_description
1 polymer ?
#
loop_
_entity_poly.entity_id
_entity_poly.type
_entity_poly.pdbx_seq_one_letter_code
_entity_poly.pdbx_strand_id
1 'polypeptide(L)'
;MSGCFHCGEPVPAGSRYALEIKGIVQPMCCPGCQAVAETILECGLASYYEHRTAPGTKGELVPAELAALTHYDLAEVQQDFVTDSATGSHKVREIQLTVEGLTCAACAWLIERHLGNLAGLHYINVNTTTHRARIKWDPDRLSLSDILKGFAKIGYRAYPFQTHQQEALYAKEVRSYMFRLALAGLGSMQVMMCAVALYMDLFISVEEEFMVYFKWISLLLSTPIMIYSAQPFYVGAWRSLKQGHLSMDVSVSLALIGAFVASMWATVFNTGEVYYDSITMFVFFLLLGRFLELRARRKASESSSNLARLVPIMATRLDEEGEHEVAAKTLQVGDRVRVLAGATLPADGIIRLGQASLNESMLTGEQLPLLKQAGDAVYAGTINTDAPLEIRVSHRIEESRLAQIMRLQDHALDDKPAIAQMADVLSRHFILVLLFIAAGVWTFWHFHQPEQAFWVTLAVLVATCPCALSLATPTALTSATARLTRAGILLRRGHVLDVLTRANRIVMDKTGTLTTGNISLTSTEALGNLDAARCLAIARALEAYSEHPIARAFRSNTAEDAVLLAASKVTPVIGHGIEGVIEGRHYRLGSARWLGISDAQETRADGLVIYLADEDRALARFLLTDTLRPDAKVLIQAFKTAGLKTTILTGDSSAQADEVARELGVDELVKGVTPDGKLAYLKEHEARGDISIMVGDGINDAPVLAGAHASFAMAGGTDLAKNSADAILLADDLSRLLDARALALRTRKIIKENFAWSIGYNLLVLPLAASGWLPPYVAAAGMSLSSLIVVTNSMRLNR
;
A
#
# COMPACT_ATOMS: atom_id res chain seq x y z
N MET A 1 33.98 -14.05 -43.54
CA MET A 1 32.73 -14.62 -42.99
C MET A 1 31.86 -13.44 -42.58
N SER A 2 30.63 -13.34 -43.09
CA SER A 2 29.69 -12.33 -42.62
C SER A 2 29.36 -12.60 -41.15
N GLY A 3 29.68 -11.66 -40.27
CA GLY A 3 29.25 -11.70 -38.89
C GLY A 3 27.74 -11.53 -38.78
N CYS A 4 27.18 -12.01 -37.68
CA CYS A 4 25.80 -11.79 -37.29
C CYS A 4 25.53 -10.29 -37.29
N PHE A 5 24.50 -9.86 -38.01
CA PHE A 5 24.19 -8.45 -38.07
C PHE A 5 23.86 -7.87 -36.70
N HIS A 6 23.31 -8.64 -35.76
CA HIS A 6 22.97 -8.15 -34.42
C HIS A 6 24.17 -8.13 -33.45
N CYS A 7 24.87 -9.25 -33.25
CA CYS A 7 25.92 -9.40 -32.22
C CYS A 7 27.36 -9.46 -32.76
N GLY A 8 27.58 -9.46 -34.07
CA GLY A 8 28.91 -9.45 -34.69
C GLY A 8 29.65 -10.80 -34.71
N GLU A 9 29.16 -11.84 -34.02
CA GLU A 9 29.76 -13.18 -34.02
C GLU A 9 29.66 -13.87 -35.40
N PRO A 10 30.59 -14.79 -35.75
CA PRO A 10 30.52 -15.51 -37.03
C PRO A 10 29.20 -16.29 -37.16
N VAL A 11 28.53 -16.15 -38.31
CA VAL A 11 27.33 -16.92 -38.62
C VAL A 11 27.71 -18.37 -38.93
N PRO A 12 27.17 -19.38 -38.22
CA PRO A 12 27.46 -20.78 -38.50
C PRO A 12 27.11 -21.17 -39.95
N ALA A 13 27.93 -22.02 -40.57
CA ALA A 13 27.66 -22.54 -41.91
C ALA A 13 26.33 -23.32 -41.92
N GLY A 14 25.35 -22.85 -42.69
CA GLY A 14 24.00 -23.43 -42.74
C GLY A 14 22.95 -22.77 -41.85
N SER A 15 23.26 -21.66 -41.18
CA SER A 15 22.25 -20.85 -40.45
C SER A 15 21.13 -20.41 -41.40
N ARG A 16 19.87 -20.65 -41.00
CA ARG A 16 18.67 -20.20 -41.71
C ARG A 16 18.09 -18.89 -41.15
N TYR A 17 18.73 -18.33 -40.12
CA TYR A 17 18.22 -17.16 -39.41
C TYR A 17 18.63 -15.89 -40.15
N ALA A 18 17.65 -15.16 -40.67
CA ALA A 18 17.85 -13.89 -41.34
C ALA A 18 16.63 -12.99 -41.10
N LEU A 19 16.85 -11.68 -41.12
CA LEU A 19 15.79 -10.70 -40.90
C LEU A 19 15.96 -9.53 -41.87
N GLU A 20 14.86 -9.07 -42.46
CA GLU A 20 14.88 -7.90 -43.34
C GLU A 20 14.92 -6.61 -42.51
N ILE A 21 16.00 -5.84 -42.64
CA ILE A 21 16.20 -4.56 -41.94
C ILE A 21 16.40 -3.48 -43.00
N LYS A 22 15.43 -2.55 -43.10
CA LYS A 22 15.40 -1.47 -44.11
C LYS A 22 15.59 -1.95 -45.56
N GLY A 23 14.92 -3.04 -45.94
CA GLY A 23 14.97 -3.58 -47.31
C GLY A 23 16.19 -4.47 -47.63
N ILE A 24 17.04 -4.75 -46.63
CA ILE A 24 18.21 -5.62 -46.79
C ILE A 24 18.08 -6.82 -45.86
N VAL A 25 18.17 -8.03 -46.42
CA VAL A 25 18.16 -9.28 -45.64
C VAL A 25 19.49 -9.44 -44.91
N GLN A 26 19.44 -9.36 -43.58
CA GLN A 26 20.62 -9.41 -42.71
C GLN A 26 20.75 -10.78 -42.02
N PRO A 27 21.94 -11.43 -42.06
CA PRO A 27 22.13 -12.75 -41.49
C PRO A 27 22.30 -12.71 -39.97
N MET A 28 21.76 -13.72 -39.27
CA MET A 28 21.81 -13.87 -37.81
C MET A 28 22.53 -15.17 -37.41
N CYS A 29 23.30 -15.16 -36.32
CA CYS A 29 24.01 -16.36 -35.85
C CYS A 29 23.12 -17.36 -35.12
N CYS A 30 21.99 -16.92 -34.54
CA CYS A 30 21.11 -17.75 -33.72
C CYS A 30 19.68 -17.18 -33.69
N PRO A 31 18.67 -17.97 -33.27
CA PRO A 31 17.28 -17.51 -33.21
C PRO A 31 17.09 -16.38 -32.17
N GLY A 32 17.93 -16.32 -31.13
CA GLY A 32 17.92 -15.21 -30.18
C GLY A 32 18.33 -13.87 -30.81
N CYS A 33 19.34 -13.86 -31.69
CA CYS A 33 19.74 -12.64 -32.41
C CYS A 33 18.67 -12.19 -33.41
N GLN A 34 17.99 -13.14 -34.06
CA GLN A 34 16.84 -12.84 -34.92
C GLN A 34 15.68 -12.24 -34.12
N ALA A 35 15.27 -12.89 -33.02
CA ALA A 35 14.15 -12.43 -32.20
C ALA A 35 14.40 -11.04 -31.56
N VAL A 36 15.62 -10.77 -31.09
CA VAL A 36 15.96 -9.43 -30.57
C VAL A 36 15.94 -8.40 -31.69
N ALA A 37 16.50 -8.72 -32.86
CA ALA A 37 16.49 -7.81 -33.99
C ALA A 37 15.06 -7.51 -34.49
N GLU A 38 14.20 -8.52 -34.52
CA GLU A 38 12.79 -8.43 -34.87
C GLU A 38 12.02 -7.57 -33.87
N THR A 39 12.22 -7.80 -32.57
CA THR A 39 11.62 -6.98 -31.50
C THR A 39 12.03 -5.50 -31.63
N ILE A 40 13.30 -5.21 -31.97
CA ILE A 40 13.79 -3.83 -32.15
C ILE A 40 13.06 -3.15 -33.32
N LEU A 41 12.80 -3.87 -34.42
CA LEU A 41 12.05 -3.35 -35.56
C LEU A 41 10.58 -3.15 -35.24
N GLU A 42 9.94 -4.12 -34.58
CA GLU A 42 8.53 -4.07 -34.17
C GLU A 42 8.25 -2.92 -33.20
N CYS A 43 9.22 -2.59 -32.34
CA CYS A 43 9.15 -1.43 -31.45
C CYS A 43 9.37 -0.07 -32.17
N GLY A 44 9.52 -0.04 -33.49
CA GLY A 44 9.77 1.17 -34.27
C GLY A 44 11.16 1.76 -34.05
N LEU A 45 12.09 1.01 -33.46
CA LEU A 45 13.44 1.46 -33.09
C LEU A 45 14.47 1.12 -34.18
N ALA A 46 14.08 1.09 -35.45
CA ALA A 46 14.95 0.71 -36.57
C ALA A 46 16.21 1.60 -36.69
N SER A 47 16.16 2.85 -36.20
CA SER A 47 17.31 3.77 -36.13
C SER A 47 18.43 3.31 -35.18
N TYR A 48 18.14 2.36 -34.28
CA TYR A 48 19.14 1.71 -33.42
C TYR A 48 20.32 1.14 -34.23
N TYR A 49 20.05 0.53 -35.38
CA TYR A 49 21.08 -0.08 -36.22
C TYR A 49 21.94 0.93 -36.99
N GLU A 50 21.49 2.18 -37.11
CA GLU A 50 22.24 3.27 -37.76
C GLU A 50 23.19 3.98 -36.80
N HIS A 51 22.77 4.12 -35.54
CA HIS A 51 23.51 4.87 -34.53
C HIS A 51 24.33 3.99 -33.58
N ARG A 52 24.24 2.65 -33.71
CA ARG A 52 25.05 1.75 -32.87
C ARG A 52 26.54 1.91 -33.17
N THR A 53 27.33 2.07 -32.12
CA THR A 53 28.78 2.15 -32.18
C THR A 53 29.46 0.79 -31.96
N ALA A 54 28.71 -0.25 -31.53
CA ALA A 54 29.20 -1.61 -31.34
C ALA A 54 28.07 -2.67 -31.53
N PRO A 55 28.41 -3.95 -31.79
CA PRO A 55 27.43 -5.04 -31.85
C PRO A 55 26.78 -5.32 -30.48
N GLY A 56 25.57 -5.89 -30.48
CA GLY A 56 24.85 -6.25 -29.26
C GLY A 56 25.58 -7.32 -28.43
N THR A 57 25.76 -7.10 -27.13
CA THR A 57 26.32 -8.08 -26.20
C THR A 57 25.26 -9.10 -25.78
N LYS A 58 25.64 -10.37 -25.78
CA LYS A 58 24.83 -11.47 -25.25
C LYS A 58 24.64 -11.24 -23.75
N GLY A 59 23.42 -10.92 -23.32
CA GLY A 59 23.11 -10.85 -21.88
C GLY A 59 23.17 -12.26 -21.30
N GLU A 60 24.07 -12.50 -20.35
CA GLU A 60 24.11 -13.75 -19.60
C GLU A 60 22.94 -13.85 -18.63
N LEU A 61 21.86 -14.44 -19.12
CA LEU A 61 20.99 -15.31 -18.32
C LEU A 61 21.21 -16.71 -18.89
N VAL A 62 21.58 -17.66 -18.03
CA VAL A 62 21.84 -19.03 -18.46
C VAL A 62 20.55 -19.58 -19.09
N PRO A 63 20.56 -20.14 -20.32
CA PRO A 63 19.35 -20.63 -20.99
C PRO A 63 18.53 -21.63 -20.14
N ALA A 64 19.18 -22.36 -19.24
CA ALA A 64 18.54 -23.27 -18.29
C ALA A 64 17.70 -22.56 -17.22
N GLU A 65 18.12 -21.40 -16.71
CA GLU A 65 17.36 -20.63 -15.71
C GLU A 65 16.12 -19.99 -16.34
N LEU A 66 16.21 -19.51 -17.59
CA LEU A 66 15.07 -18.99 -18.36
C LEU A 66 14.09 -20.10 -18.76
N ALA A 67 14.59 -21.30 -19.05
CA ALA A 67 13.76 -22.47 -19.29
C ALA A 67 13.03 -22.92 -18.02
N ALA A 68 13.67 -22.83 -16.84
CA ALA A 68 13.03 -23.16 -15.57
C ALA A 68 11.84 -22.23 -15.23
N LEU A 69 11.78 -21.02 -15.80
CA LEU A 69 10.66 -20.10 -15.57
C LEU A 69 9.33 -20.63 -16.14
N THR A 70 9.34 -21.52 -17.14
CA THR A 70 8.09 -22.10 -17.68
C THR A 70 7.39 -23.02 -16.68
N HIS A 71 8.08 -23.48 -15.62
CA HIS A 71 7.43 -24.22 -14.53
C HIS A 71 6.42 -23.36 -13.77
N TYR A 72 6.59 -22.03 -13.77
CA TYR A 72 5.61 -21.10 -13.18
C TYR A 72 4.32 -21.01 -13.99
N ASP A 73 4.25 -21.58 -15.20
CA ASP A 73 3.02 -21.64 -15.99
C ASP A 73 2.13 -22.84 -15.59
N LEU A 74 2.64 -23.77 -14.78
CA LEU A 74 1.88 -24.92 -14.28
C LEU A 74 0.82 -24.48 -13.26
N ALA A 75 -0.42 -24.96 -13.45
CA ALA A 75 -1.56 -24.60 -12.59
C ALA A 75 -1.33 -24.96 -11.12
N GLU A 76 -0.70 -26.10 -10.84
CA GLU A 76 -0.37 -26.58 -9.49
C GLU A 76 0.57 -25.63 -8.75
N VAL A 77 1.52 -25.03 -9.48
CA VAL A 77 2.48 -24.08 -8.91
C VAL A 77 1.81 -22.73 -8.69
N GLN A 78 0.97 -22.29 -9.63
CA GLN A 78 0.26 -21.01 -9.53
C GLN A 78 -0.76 -20.93 -8.38
N GLN A 79 -1.33 -22.06 -7.94
CA GLN A 79 -2.31 -22.10 -6.85
C GLN A 79 -1.81 -21.45 -5.55
N ASP A 80 -0.49 -21.48 -5.32
CA ASP A 80 0.09 -20.98 -4.07
C ASP A 80 0.25 -19.45 -4.03
N PHE A 81 0.20 -18.76 -5.18
CA PHE A 81 0.56 -17.32 -5.24
C PHE A 81 -0.18 -16.50 -6.32
N VAL A 82 -1.00 -17.13 -7.16
CA VAL A 82 -1.84 -16.46 -8.15
C VAL A 82 -3.29 -16.50 -7.68
N THR A 83 -3.93 -15.34 -7.72
CA THR A 83 -5.36 -15.18 -7.39
C THR A 83 -6.13 -14.82 -8.64
N ASP A 84 -7.31 -15.43 -8.83
CA ASP A 84 -8.22 -15.05 -9.90
C ASP A 84 -9.00 -13.79 -9.47
N SER A 85 -8.96 -12.74 -10.29
CA SER A 85 -9.68 -11.48 -10.08
C SER A 85 -10.84 -11.39 -11.06
N ALA A 86 -12.07 -11.60 -10.60
CA ALA A 86 -13.25 -11.50 -11.44
C ALA A 86 -13.62 -10.03 -11.68
N THR A 87 -13.32 -9.50 -12.88
CA THR A 87 -13.85 -8.21 -13.35
C THR A 87 -14.37 -8.36 -14.79
N GLY A 88 -15.67 -8.61 -14.94
CA GLY A 88 -16.33 -8.70 -16.26
C GLY A 88 -16.12 -10.02 -17.01
N SER A 89 -16.28 -9.98 -18.34
CA SER A 89 -16.26 -11.15 -19.25
C SER A 89 -14.88 -11.72 -19.56
N HIS A 90 -13.79 -11.18 -18.97
CA HIS A 90 -12.42 -11.64 -19.18
C HIS A 90 -11.84 -12.21 -17.88
N LYS A 91 -11.15 -13.35 -17.97
CA LYS A 91 -10.41 -13.93 -16.84
C LYS A 91 -9.16 -13.08 -16.61
N VAL A 92 -9.06 -12.42 -15.46
CA VAL A 92 -7.87 -11.66 -15.07
C VAL A 92 -7.24 -12.38 -13.88
N ARG A 93 -5.95 -12.70 -13.99
CA ARG A 93 -5.14 -13.24 -12.90
C ARG A 93 -4.30 -12.16 -12.27
N GLU A 94 -4.06 -12.29 -10.97
CA GLU A 94 -3.30 -11.36 -10.16
C GLU A 94 -2.20 -12.09 -9.38
N ILE A 95 -0.99 -11.53 -9.40
CA ILE A 95 0.18 -12.03 -8.66
C ILE A 95 0.94 -10.87 -8.03
N GLN A 96 1.55 -11.14 -6.88
CA GLN A 96 2.60 -10.32 -6.31
C GLN A 96 3.95 -11.01 -6.49
N LEU A 97 4.94 -10.25 -6.96
CA LEU A 97 6.30 -10.69 -7.15
C LEU A 97 7.23 -9.93 -6.21
N THR A 98 8.24 -10.61 -5.66
CA THR A 98 9.42 -9.97 -5.08
C THR A 98 10.39 -9.65 -6.21
N VAL A 99 10.87 -8.41 -6.28
CA VAL A 99 11.80 -7.97 -7.32
C VAL A 99 13.15 -7.61 -6.71
N GLU A 100 14.19 -8.34 -7.10
CA GLU A 100 15.57 -8.08 -6.67
C GLU A 100 16.18 -6.91 -7.45
N GLY A 101 17.03 -6.12 -6.76
CA GLY A 101 17.82 -5.06 -7.39
C GLY A 101 17.09 -3.74 -7.62
N LEU A 102 15.84 -3.59 -7.14
CA LEU A 102 15.15 -2.30 -7.07
C LEU A 102 15.88 -1.35 -6.12
N THR A 103 16.33 -0.20 -6.63
CA THR A 103 17.08 0.79 -5.83
C THR A 103 16.47 2.18 -5.81
N CYS A 104 15.64 2.53 -6.80
CA CYS A 104 15.05 3.87 -6.89
C CYS A 104 13.74 3.86 -7.68
N ALA A 105 12.97 4.96 -7.58
CA ALA A 105 11.73 5.17 -8.31
C ALA A 105 11.88 5.05 -9.83
N ALA A 106 13.06 5.40 -10.38
CA ALA A 106 13.35 5.23 -11.79
C ALA A 106 13.37 3.75 -12.23
N CYS A 107 13.81 2.83 -11.35
CA CYS A 107 13.74 1.39 -11.60
C CYS A 107 12.28 0.92 -11.71
N ALA A 108 11.41 1.37 -10.80
CA ALA A 108 9.99 1.04 -10.86
C ALA A 108 9.33 1.56 -12.12
N TRP A 109 9.54 2.83 -12.46
CA TRP A 109 8.97 3.43 -13.67
C TRP A 109 9.40 2.68 -14.95
N LEU A 110 10.67 2.27 -15.04
CA LEU A 110 11.15 1.50 -16.19
C LEU A 110 10.45 0.15 -16.30
N ILE A 111 10.37 -0.58 -15.19
CA ILE A 111 9.71 -1.89 -15.17
C ILE A 111 8.24 -1.75 -15.58
N GLU A 112 7.53 -0.76 -15.00
CA GLU A 112 6.14 -0.44 -15.33
C GLU A 112 5.98 -0.08 -16.82
N ARG A 113 6.88 0.75 -17.37
CA ARG A 113 6.86 1.17 -18.79
C ARG A 113 7.19 0.03 -19.75
N HIS A 114 8.17 -0.81 -19.41
CA HIS A 114 8.61 -1.91 -20.27
C HIS A 114 7.59 -3.05 -20.31
N LEU A 115 7.15 -3.50 -19.14
CA LEU A 115 6.15 -4.57 -19.04
C LEU A 115 4.77 -4.08 -19.47
N GLY A 116 4.43 -2.80 -19.24
CA GLY A 116 3.18 -2.19 -19.70
C GLY A 116 2.92 -2.28 -21.20
N ASN A 117 3.95 -2.55 -22.02
CA ASN A 117 3.81 -2.77 -23.45
C ASN A 117 3.51 -4.23 -23.83
N LEU A 118 3.52 -5.18 -22.88
CA LEU A 118 3.19 -6.58 -23.13
C LEU A 118 1.68 -6.74 -23.39
N ALA A 119 1.34 -7.30 -24.56
CA ALA A 119 -0.04 -7.60 -24.89
C ALA A 119 -0.62 -8.63 -23.90
N GLY A 120 -1.75 -8.30 -23.26
CA GLY A 120 -2.38 -9.13 -22.22
C GLY A 120 -2.05 -8.69 -20.79
N LEU A 121 -1.16 -7.72 -20.58
CA LEU A 121 -0.94 -7.12 -19.27
C LEU A 121 -1.96 -5.99 -19.03
N HIS A 122 -2.79 -6.12 -17.99
CA HIS A 122 -3.82 -5.13 -17.65
C HIS A 122 -3.34 -4.10 -16.63
N TYR A 123 -2.49 -4.51 -15.70
CA TYR A 123 -2.01 -3.65 -14.62
C TYR A 123 -0.61 -4.07 -14.20
N ILE A 124 0.25 -3.08 -13.96
CA ILE A 124 1.52 -3.26 -13.27
C ILE A 124 1.78 -2.08 -12.34
N ASN A 125 2.20 -2.38 -11.13
CA ASN A 125 2.69 -1.39 -10.18
C ASN A 125 3.91 -1.97 -9.46
N VAL A 126 4.98 -1.19 -9.38
CA VAL A 126 6.23 -1.60 -8.75
C VAL A 126 6.54 -0.69 -7.58
N ASN A 127 6.57 -1.26 -6.39
CA ASN A 127 6.83 -0.56 -5.16
C ASN A 127 8.29 -0.72 -4.74
N THR A 128 9.05 0.38 -4.83
CA THR A 128 10.48 0.41 -4.48
C THR A 128 10.74 0.32 -2.99
N THR A 129 9.74 0.62 -2.15
CA THR A 129 9.90 0.57 -0.69
C THR A 129 9.71 -0.86 -0.18
N THR A 130 8.75 -1.60 -0.75
CA THR A 130 8.48 -2.99 -0.37
C THR A 130 9.25 -4.01 -1.21
N HIS A 131 9.90 -3.58 -2.29
CA HIS A 131 10.53 -4.43 -3.30
C HIS A 131 9.54 -5.41 -3.96
N ARG A 132 8.29 -4.99 -4.11
CA ARG A 132 7.21 -5.81 -4.69
C ARG A 132 6.75 -5.25 -6.03
N ALA A 133 6.34 -6.14 -6.92
CA ALA A 133 5.61 -5.81 -8.13
C ALA A 133 4.27 -6.52 -8.12
N ARG A 134 3.20 -5.76 -8.38
CA ARG A 134 1.84 -6.26 -8.44
C ARG A 134 1.37 -6.23 -9.88
N ILE A 135 0.95 -7.37 -10.37
CA ILE A 135 0.66 -7.58 -11.79
C ILE A 135 -0.72 -8.18 -11.95
N LYS A 136 -1.52 -7.62 -12.86
CA LYS A 136 -2.75 -8.24 -13.36
C LYS A 136 -2.63 -8.50 -14.85
N TRP A 137 -2.94 -9.72 -15.27
CA TRP A 137 -2.81 -10.12 -16.67
C TRP A 137 -3.91 -11.07 -17.11
N ASP A 138 -4.13 -11.14 -18.41
CA ASP A 138 -4.99 -12.12 -19.07
C ASP A 138 -4.18 -13.40 -19.34
N PRO A 139 -4.47 -14.52 -18.65
CA PRO A 139 -3.72 -15.76 -18.79
C PRO A 139 -3.88 -16.41 -20.17
N ASP A 140 -4.93 -16.05 -20.93
CA ASP A 140 -5.15 -16.59 -22.28
C ASP A 140 -4.25 -15.90 -23.32
N ARG A 141 -3.71 -14.71 -23.00
CA ARG A 141 -2.86 -13.90 -23.89
C ARG A 141 -1.41 -13.81 -23.45
N LEU A 142 -1.13 -13.90 -22.14
CA LEU A 142 0.20 -13.70 -21.58
C LEU A 142 0.48 -14.75 -20.50
N SER A 143 1.60 -15.47 -20.62
CA SER A 143 2.03 -16.44 -19.61
C SER A 143 2.80 -15.76 -18.47
N LEU A 144 2.81 -16.37 -17.28
CA LEU A 144 3.58 -15.84 -16.15
C LEU A 144 5.08 -15.89 -16.46
N SER A 145 5.55 -16.95 -17.13
CA SER A 145 6.95 -17.05 -17.53
C SER A 145 7.37 -15.91 -18.47
N ASP A 146 6.50 -15.46 -19.36
CA ASP A 146 6.81 -14.34 -20.26
C ASP A 146 6.91 -13.00 -19.53
N ILE A 147 6.09 -12.80 -18.50
CA ILE A 147 6.21 -11.65 -17.59
C ILE A 147 7.56 -11.69 -16.86
N LEU A 148 7.95 -12.83 -16.29
CA LEU A 148 9.23 -13.00 -15.59
C LEU A 148 10.44 -12.83 -16.53
N LYS A 149 10.36 -13.32 -17.77
CA LYS A 149 11.36 -13.05 -18.82
C LYS A 149 11.43 -11.56 -19.14
N GLY A 150 10.31 -10.84 -19.11
CA GLY A 150 10.25 -9.39 -19.28
C GLY A 150 11.08 -8.63 -18.23
N PHE A 151 10.99 -9.01 -16.94
CA PHE A 151 11.88 -8.48 -15.90
C PHE A 151 13.35 -8.76 -16.23
N ALA A 152 13.65 -9.99 -16.64
CA ALA A 152 15.01 -10.43 -16.91
C ALA A 152 15.65 -9.68 -18.09
N LYS A 153 14.88 -9.35 -19.14
CA LYS A 153 15.31 -8.56 -20.31
C LYS A 153 15.84 -7.16 -19.94
N ILE A 154 15.25 -6.52 -18.93
CA ILE A 154 15.70 -5.22 -18.41
C ILE A 154 16.66 -5.32 -17.21
N GLY A 155 17.09 -6.54 -16.87
CA GLY A 155 18.13 -6.80 -15.87
C GLY A 155 17.62 -6.94 -14.43
N TYR A 156 16.33 -7.21 -14.23
CA TYR A 156 15.76 -7.48 -12.91
C TYR A 156 15.40 -8.96 -12.75
N ARG A 157 15.49 -9.47 -11.53
CA ARG A 157 15.03 -10.82 -11.19
C ARG A 157 13.75 -10.69 -10.37
N ALA A 158 12.72 -11.41 -10.77
CA ALA A 158 11.43 -11.41 -10.10
C ALA A 158 10.99 -12.84 -9.79
N TYR A 159 10.39 -13.05 -8.62
CA TYR A 159 9.93 -14.35 -8.15
C TYR A 159 8.59 -14.18 -7.42
N PRO A 160 7.71 -15.20 -7.39
CA PRO A 160 6.49 -15.13 -6.60
C PRO A 160 6.75 -14.71 -5.15
N PHE A 161 5.89 -13.82 -4.63
CA PHE A 161 6.07 -13.28 -3.30
C PHE A 161 5.90 -14.36 -2.23
N GLN A 162 6.92 -14.52 -1.37
CA GLN A 162 6.88 -15.37 -0.19
C GLN A 162 7.54 -14.65 0.99
N THR A 163 6.85 -14.59 2.13
CA THR A 163 7.31 -13.84 3.33
C THR A 163 8.70 -14.30 3.80
N HIS A 164 8.95 -15.62 3.85
CA HIS A 164 10.23 -16.17 4.30
C HIS A 164 11.40 -15.83 3.36
N GLN A 165 11.16 -15.83 2.03
CA GLN A 165 12.19 -15.45 1.06
C GLN A 165 12.53 -13.96 1.17
N GLN A 166 11.52 -13.10 1.38
CA GLN A 166 11.74 -11.66 1.56
C GLN A 166 12.62 -11.35 2.79
N GLU A 167 12.40 -12.04 3.91
CA GLU A 167 13.24 -11.91 5.12
C GLU A 167 14.68 -12.37 4.86
N ALA A 168 14.87 -13.49 4.14
CA ALA A 168 16.20 -14.00 3.79
C ALA A 168 16.96 -13.05 2.84
N LEU A 169 16.28 -12.49 1.84
CA LEU A 169 16.87 -11.51 0.92
C LEU A 169 17.29 -10.24 1.66
N TYR A 170 16.43 -9.72 2.54
CA TYR A 170 16.77 -8.57 3.38
C TYR A 170 17.97 -8.86 4.30
N ALA A 171 18.01 -10.04 4.94
CA ALA A 171 19.14 -10.44 5.78
C ALA A 171 20.46 -10.50 4.98
N LYS A 172 20.41 -11.02 3.76
CA LYS A 172 21.56 -11.05 2.84
C LYS A 172 22.01 -9.63 2.45
N GLU A 173 21.08 -8.74 2.15
CA GLU A 173 21.37 -7.35 1.82
C GLU A 173 21.98 -6.57 3.00
N VAL A 174 21.38 -6.69 4.18
CA VAL A 174 21.91 -6.11 5.44
C VAL A 174 23.34 -6.62 5.70
N ARG A 175 23.57 -7.92 5.55
CA ARG A 175 24.91 -8.52 5.73
C ARG A 175 25.90 -7.96 4.71
N SER A 176 25.50 -7.80 3.44
CA SER A 176 26.35 -7.21 2.41
C SER A 176 26.73 -5.75 2.73
N TYR A 177 25.76 -4.93 3.13
CA TYR A 177 26.02 -3.55 3.55
C TYR A 177 26.93 -3.47 4.77
N MET A 178 26.75 -4.37 5.75
CA MET A 178 27.60 -4.42 6.94
C MET A 178 29.06 -4.71 6.60
N PHE A 179 29.34 -5.67 5.69
CA PHE A 179 30.71 -5.92 5.24
C PHE A 179 31.31 -4.76 4.46
N ARG A 180 30.54 -4.14 3.55
CA ARG A 180 30.99 -2.96 2.78
C ARG A 180 31.31 -1.78 3.69
N LEU A 181 30.46 -1.55 4.69
CA LEU A 181 30.63 -0.50 5.68
C LEU A 181 31.84 -0.77 6.58
N ALA A 182 32.03 -2.02 7.02
CA ALA A 182 33.19 -2.40 7.82
C ALA A 182 34.50 -2.19 7.03
N LEU A 183 34.55 -2.64 5.77
CA LEU A 183 35.72 -2.45 4.91
C LEU A 183 35.98 -0.95 4.63
N ALA A 184 34.94 -0.18 4.29
CA ALA A 184 35.08 1.24 4.04
C ALA A 184 35.50 2.01 5.30
N GLY A 185 34.90 1.68 6.45
CA GLY A 185 35.21 2.30 7.73
C GLY A 185 36.65 2.02 8.17
N LEU A 186 37.01 0.74 8.28
CA LEU A 186 38.36 0.35 8.69
C LEU A 186 39.42 0.86 7.70
N GLY A 187 39.19 0.69 6.40
CA GLY A 187 40.15 1.16 5.41
C GLY A 187 40.26 2.69 5.34
N SER A 188 39.16 3.44 5.51
CA SER A 188 39.22 4.91 5.60
C SER A 188 40.02 5.38 6.82
N MET A 189 39.91 4.69 7.96
CA MET A 189 40.74 4.99 9.14
C MET A 189 42.23 4.76 8.86
N GLN A 190 42.58 3.67 8.19
CA GLN A 190 43.98 3.39 7.85
C GLN A 190 44.54 4.37 6.83
N VAL A 191 43.76 4.71 5.79
CA VAL A 191 44.15 5.72 4.81
C VAL A 191 44.29 7.10 5.47
N MET A 192 43.40 7.46 6.40
CA MET A 192 43.51 8.69 7.18
C MET A 192 44.79 8.72 8.02
N MET A 193 45.20 7.60 8.62
CA MET A 193 46.47 7.53 9.36
C MET A 193 47.67 7.86 8.47
N CYS A 194 47.70 7.35 7.23
CA CYS A 194 48.72 7.69 6.25
C CYS A 194 48.60 9.15 5.75
N ALA A 195 47.38 9.64 5.56
CA ALA A 195 47.13 11.00 5.10
C ALA A 195 47.51 12.06 6.15
N VAL A 196 47.28 11.79 7.45
CA VAL A 196 47.73 12.68 8.53
C VAL A 196 49.25 12.83 8.50
N ALA A 197 50.01 11.75 8.22
CA ALA A 197 51.45 11.85 8.05
C ALA A 197 51.85 12.74 6.85
N LEU A 198 51.06 12.71 5.76
CA LEU A 198 51.24 13.58 4.59
C LEU A 198 50.87 15.05 4.86
N TYR A 199 49.80 15.31 5.63
CA TYR A 199 49.38 16.67 6.01
C TYR A 199 50.27 17.28 7.12
N MET A 200 50.92 16.45 7.95
CA MET A 200 51.84 16.88 9.02
C MET A 200 53.20 17.37 8.51
N ASP A 201 53.49 17.28 7.22
CA ASP A 201 54.63 17.95 6.57
C ASP A 201 54.59 19.49 6.74
N LEU A 202 53.42 20.03 7.14
CA LEU A 202 53.26 21.42 7.56
C LEU A 202 53.94 21.76 8.90
N PHE A 203 54.31 20.75 9.70
CA PHE A 203 54.86 20.92 11.07
C PHE A 203 56.19 20.19 11.31
N ILE A 204 56.47 19.09 10.59
CA ILE A 204 57.72 18.32 10.67
C ILE A 204 58.11 17.97 9.23
N SER A 205 59.30 18.39 8.77
CA SER A 205 59.79 18.09 7.42
C SER A 205 59.94 16.58 7.22
N VAL A 206 59.00 15.96 6.52
CA VAL A 206 59.03 14.55 6.15
C VAL A 206 59.90 14.40 4.91
N GLU A 207 60.83 13.45 4.89
CA GLU A 207 61.64 13.19 3.69
C GLU A 207 60.73 12.78 2.52
N GLU A 208 61.00 13.31 1.32
CA GLU A 208 60.19 13.08 0.11
C GLU A 208 59.95 11.58 -0.19
N GLU A 209 60.90 10.71 0.18
CA GLU A 209 60.78 9.25 0.03
C GLU A 209 59.62 8.66 0.84
N PHE A 210 59.41 9.14 2.07
CA PHE A 210 58.29 8.69 2.91
C PHE A 210 56.95 9.22 2.39
N MET A 211 56.93 10.42 1.82
CA MET A 211 55.71 10.93 1.18
C MET A 211 55.28 10.07 -0.01
N VAL A 212 56.20 9.70 -0.89
CA VAL A 212 55.91 8.79 -2.00
C VAL A 212 55.45 7.43 -1.49
N TYR A 213 56.11 6.88 -0.46
CA TYR A 213 55.72 5.63 0.18
C TYR A 213 54.29 5.65 0.73
N PHE A 214 53.91 6.70 1.46
CA PHE A 214 52.55 6.84 2.00
C PHE A 214 51.49 7.04 0.90
N LYS A 215 51.82 7.69 -0.22
CA LYS A 215 50.90 7.78 -1.39
C LYS A 215 50.60 6.40 -1.97
N TRP A 216 51.62 5.55 -2.13
CA TRP A 216 51.43 4.17 -2.63
C TRP A 216 50.66 3.27 -1.66
N ILE A 217 50.92 3.37 -0.35
CA ILE A 217 50.12 2.66 0.66
C ILE A 217 48.66 3.12 0.61
N SER A 218 48.42 4.42 0.51
CA SER A 218 47.07 4.98 0.43
C SER A 218 46.32 4.51 -0.81
N LEU A 219 47.00 4.40 -1.96
CA LEU A 219 46.44 3.78 -3.17
C LEU A 219 46.07 2.30 -2.95
N LEU A 220 46.98 1.52 -2.36
CA LEU A 220 46.75 0.09 -2.09
C LEU A 220 45.55 -0.12 -1.15
N LEU A 221 45.46 0.66 -0.08
CA LEU A 221 44.39 0.55 0.92
C LEU A 221 43.04 1.07 0.42
N SER A 222 43.03 2.10 -0.44
CA SER A 222 41.79 2.66 -1.00
C SER A 222 41.22 1.83 -2.15
N THR A 223 42.05 1.08 -2.88
CA THR A 223 41.62 0.28 -4.04
C THR A 223 40.51 -0.74 -3.70
N PRO A 224 40.60 -1.56 -2.63
CA PRO A 224 39.52 -2.47 -2.23
C PRO A 224 38.21 -1.76 -1.90
N ILE A 225 38.29 -0.58 -1.27
CA ILE A 225 37.11 0.24 -0.94
C ILE A 225 36.44 0.70 -2.23
N MET A 226 37.24 1.16 -3.19
CA MET A 226 36.73 1.62 -4.48
C MET A 226 36.12 0.49 -5.29
N ILE A 227 36.72 -0.69 -5.34
CA ILE A 227 36.23 -1.81 -6.14
C ILE A 227 35.01 -2.49 -5.50
N TYR A 228 35.03 -2.71 -4.18
CA TYR A 228 33.99 -3.49 -3.49
C TYR A 228 32.95 -2.63 -2.78
N SER A 229 33.38 -1.68 -1.94
CA SER A 229 32.47 -0.89 -1.11
C SER A 229 31.70 0.15 -1.94
N ALA A 230 32.32 0.78 -2.93
CA ALA A 230 31.65 1.76 -3.79
C ALA A 230 30.88 1.15 -4.98
N GLN A 231 31.04 -0.16 -5.24
CA GLN A 231 30.33 -0.91 -6.28
C GLN A 231 28.82 -0.63 -6.42
N PRO A 232 28.00 -0.57 -5.33
CA PRO A 232 26.58 -0.30 -5.48
C PRO A 232 26.25 1.05 -6.13
N PHE A 233 27.10 2.07 -5.97
CA PHE A 233 26.92 3.37 -6.61
C PHE A 233 27.19 3.27 -8.13
N TYR A 234 28.27 2.62 -8.53
CA TYR A 234 28.60 2.46 -9.95
C TYR A 234 27.55 1.65 -10.70
N VAL A 235 27.10 0.55 -10.09
CA VAL A 235 26.06 -0.29 -10.67
C VAL A 235 24.74 0.49 -10.78
N GLY A 236 24.39 1.29 -9.76
CA GLY A 236 23.22 2.18 -9.81
C GLY A 236 23.31 3.24 -10.91
N ALA A 237 24.47 3.88 -11.06
CA ALA A 237 24.75 4.87 -12.09
C ALA A 237 24.64 4.27 -13.50
N TRP A 238 25.30 3.13 -13.73
CA TRP A 238 25.30 2.44 -15.01
C TRP A 238 23.88 2.03 -15.42
N ARG A 239 23.11 1.46 -14.49
CA ARG A 239 21.69 1.14 -14.75
C ARG A 239 20.90 2.40 -15.12
N SER A 240 21.06 3.47 -14.36
CA SER A 240 20.31 4.72 -14.59
C SER A 240 20.60 5.31 -15.97
N LEU A 241 21.88 5.40 -16.35
CA LEU A 241 22.32 5.89 -17.66
C LEU A 241 21.79 5.01 -18.81
N LYS A 242 21.89 3.68 -18.67
CA LYS A 242 21.35 2.74 -19.67
C LYS A 242 19.84 2.89 -19.87
N GLN A 243 19.14 3.39 -18.85
CA GLN A 243 17.69 3.57 -18.83
C GLN A 243 17.25 4.99 -19.25
N GLY A 244 18.17 5.87 -19.66
CA GLY A 244 17.85 7.26 -20.03
C GLY A 244 17.40 8.12 -18.84
N HIS A 245 17.84 7.77 -17.62
CA HIS A 245 17.47 8.45 -16.39
C HIS A 245 18.69 8.90 -15.61
N LEU A 246 18.61 10.09 -15.01
CA LEU A 246 19.65 10.60 -14.12
C LEU A 246 19.25 10.32 -12.68
N SER A 247 20.16 9.67 -11.94
CA SER A 247 20.03 9.39 -10.51
C SER A 247 21.22 9.98 -9.76
N MET A 248 21.10 10.09 -8.44
CA MET A 248 22.19 10.53 -7.56
C MET A 248 23.46 9.67 -7.74
N ASP A 249 23.28 8.39 -8.03
CA ASP A 249 24.39 7.47 -8.23
C ASP A 249 25.29 7.91 -9.40
N VAL A 250 24.74 8.62 -10.39
CA VAL A 250 25.51 9.17 -11.52
C VAL A 250 26.50 10.25 -11.06
N SER A 251 26.05 11.25 -10.29
CA SER A 251 26.93 12.31 -9.81
C SER A 251 27.96 11.78 -8.81
N VAL A 252 27.55 10.90 -7.90
CA VAL A 252 28.43 10.25 -6.93
C VAL A 252 29.48 9.38 -7.62
N SER A 253 29.09 8.59 -8.62
CA SER A 253 30.03 7.74 -9.35
C SER A 253 31.05 8.56 -10.13
N LEU A 254 30.61 9.66 -10.77
CA LEU A 254 31.49 10.58 -11.49
C LEU A 254 32.51 11.21 -10.53
N ALA A 255 32.04 11.66 -9.37
CA ALA A 255 32.87 12.22 -8.30
C ALA A 255 33.93 11.21 -7.79
N LEU A 256 33.50 10.00 -7.44
CA LEU A 256 34.38 8.96 -6.90
C LEU A 256 35.42 8.48 -7.91
N ILE A 257 34.99 8.17 -9.15
CA ILE A 257 35.88 7.70 -10.20
C ILE A 257 36.86 8.81 -10.59
N GLY A 258 36.38 10.04 -10.78
CA GLY A 258 37.23 11.19 -11.12
C GLY A 258 38.31 11.44 -10.07
N ALA A 259 37.93 11.47 -8.78
CA ALA A 259 38.86 11.77 -7.69
C ALA A 259 39.91 10.66 -7.50
N PHE A 260 39.50 9.40 -7.67
CA PHE A 260 40.41 8.28 -7.54
C PHE A 260 41.39 8.18 -8.70
N VAL A 261 40.92 8.38 -9.95
CA VAL A 261 41.81 8.39 -11.12
C VAL A 261 42.79 9.55 -11.03
N ALA A 262 42.36 10.74 -10.60
CA ALA A 262 43.25 11.87 -10.38
C ALA A 262 44.31 11.59 -9.29
N SER A 263 43.91 11.01 -8.16
CA SER A 263 44.84 10.64 -7.07
C SER A 263 45.82 9.55 -7.50
N MET A 264 45.36 8.57 -8.27
CA MET A 264 46.18 7.51 -8.85
C MET A 264 47.21 8.08 -9.83
N TRP A 265 46.79 9.01 -10.69
CA TRP A 265 47.70 9.73 -11.59
C TRP A 265 48.77 10.49 -10.80
N ALA A 266 48.37 11.25 -9.77
CA ALA A 266 49.29 11.99 -8.92
C ALA A 266 50.29 11.09 -8.17
N THR A 267 49.87 9.88 -7.80
CA THR A 267 50.75 8.88 -7.15
C THR A 267 51.77 8.29 -8.12
N VAL A 268 51.34 7.92 -9.33
CA VAL A 268 52.21 7.24 -10.32
C VAL A 268 53.23 8.20 -10.93
N PHE A 269 52.80 9.42 -11.27
CA PHE A 269 53.67 10.42 -11.89
C PHE A 269 54.38 11.31 -10.87
N ASN A 270 54.09 11.13 -9.57
CA ASN A 270 54.53 11.98 -8.48
C ASN A 270 54.26 13.47 -8.73
N THR A 271 53.11 13.78 -9.34
CA THR A 271 52.69 15.15 -9.70
C THR A 271 51.41 15.52 -8.96
N GLY A 272 51.49 16.49 -8.06
CA GLY A 272 50.33 17.02 -7.33
C GLY A 272 49.97 16.24 -6.06
N GLU A 273 48.83 16.61 -5.48
CA GLU A 273 48.31 16.08 -4.22
C GLU A 273 47.42 14.84 -4.42
N VAL A 274 47.29 14.03 -3.37
CA VAL A 274 46.46 12.81 -3.35
C VAL A 274 45.35 12.95 -2.32
N TYR A 275 44.22 12.29 -2.55
CA TYR A 275 43.00 12.52 -1.76
C TYR A 275 42.28 11.22 -1.41
N TYR A 276 43.04 10.14 -1.27
CA TYR A 276 42.51 8.82 -0.94
C TYR A 276 41.72 8.81 0.38
N ASP A 277 42.12 9.62 1.36
CA ASP A 277 41.43 9.79 2.64
C ASP A 277 40.03 10.37 2.45
N SER A 278 39.92 11.45 1.68
CA SER A 278 38.66 12.12 1.39
C SER A 278 37.72 11.21 0.60
N ILE A 279 38.24 10.46 -0.38
CA ILE A 279 37.46 9.53 -1.20
C ILE A 279 36.94 8.36 -0.35
N THR A 280 37.80 7.74 0.45
CA THR A 280 37.42 6.58 1.26
C THR A 280 36.46 6.95 2.38
N MET A 281 36.67 8.09 3.04
CA MET A 281 35.73 8.66 4.01
C MET A 281 34.38 8.98 3.37
N PHE A 282 34.40 9.52 2.14
CA PHE A 282 33.18 9.80 1.40
C PHE A 282 32.37 8.52 1.11
N VAL A 283 33.02 7.46 0.61
CA VAL A 283 32.37 6.14 0.41
C VAL A 283 31.78 5.62 1.72
N PHE A 284 32.52 5.73 2.83
CA PHE A 284 32.04 5.29 4.14
C PHE A 284 30.78 6.04 4.58
N PHE A 285 30.76 7.37 4.53
CA PHE A 285 29.60 8.15 4.98
C PHE A 285 28.37 7.95 4.10
N LEU A 286 28.54 7.77 2.79
CA LEU A 286 27.43 7.44 1.89
C LEU A 286 26.86 6.05 2.18
N LEU A 287 27.73 5.05 2.39
CA LEU A 287 27.29 3.70 2.76
C LEU A 287 26.58 3.70 4.12
N LEU A 288 27.10 4.45 5.09
CA LEU A 288 26.46 4.60 6.40
C LEU A 288 25.07 5.22 6.25
N GLY A 289 24.95 6.31 5.47
CA GLY A 289 23.67 6.94 5.17
C GLY A 289 22.67 5.97 4.54
N ARG A 290 23.08 5.25 3.48
CA ARG A 290 22.23 4.22 2.83
C ARG A 290 21.86 3.07 3.77
N PHE A 291 22.77 2.62 4.61
CA PHE A 291 22.50 1.55 5.56
C PHE A 291 21.49 1.97 6.63
N LEU A 292 21.60 3.19 7.15
CA LEU A 292 20.64 3.76 8.08
C LEU A 292 19.27 3.97 7.40
N GLU A 293 19.26 4.44 6.16
CA GLU A 293 18.05 4.54 5.34
C GLU A 293 17.36 3.18 5.17
N LEU A 294 18.10 2.14 4.76
CA LEU A 294 17.59 0.77 4.60
C LEU A 294 16.90 0.28 5.88
N ARG A 295 17.55 0.46 7.03
CA ARG A 295 17.00 0.08 8.35
C ARG A 295 15.75 0.87 8.72
N ALA A 296 15.75 2.18 8.48
CA ALA A 296 14.61 3.03 8.79
C ALA A 296 13.38 2.68 7.93
N ARG A 297 13.57 2.46 6.62
CA ARG A 297 12.52 1.98 5.71
C ARG A 297 11.97 0.62 6.15
N ARG A 298 12.84 -0.34 6.50
CA ARG A 298 12.39 -1.65 7.00
C ARG A 298 11.54 -1.50 8.25
N LYS A 299 11.99 -0.74 9.24
CA LYS A 299 11.25 -0.53 10.49
C LYS A 299 9.89 0.13 10.25
N ALA A 300 9.79 1.04 9.28
CA ALA A 300 8.51 1.62 8.88
C ALA A 300 7.58 0.59 8.20
N SER A 301 8.12 -0.32 7.40
CA SER A 301 7.36 -1.36 6.68
C SER A 301 7.01 -2.59 7.53
N GLU A 302 7.80 -2.93 8.55
CA GLU A 302 7.68 -4.15 9.36
C GLU A 302 6.42 -4.16 10.24
N SER A 303 5.93 -2.98 10.64
CA SER A 303 4.65 -2.83 11.34
C SER A 303 3.45 -3.30 10.50
N SER A 304 3.61 -3.42 9.18
CA SER A 304 2.56 -3.86 8.26
C SER A 304 2.50 -5.38 8.10
N SER A 305 3.63 -6.09 8.20
CA SER A 305 3.71 -7.53 7.84
C SER A 305 3.39 -8.51 8.98
N ASN A 306 3.10 -8.04 10.19
CA ASN A 306 2.94 -8.91 11.36
C ASN A 306 1.58 -9.63 11.44
N LEU A 307 0.60 -9.25 10.63
CA LEU A 307 -0.72 -9.88 10.59
C LEU A 307 -0.64 -11.36 10.19
N ALA A 308 0.27 -11.71 9.27
CA ALA A 308 0.49 -13.10 8.83
C ALA A 308 0.94 -14.04 9.96
N ARG A 309 1.62 -13.50 10.98
CA ARG A 309 2.12 -14.29 12.13
C ARG A 309 1.02 -14.62 13.15
N LEU A 310 -0.17 -14.02 13.00
CA LEU A 310 -1.28 -14.25 13.91
C LEU A 310 -1.98 -15.58 13.66
N VAL A 311 -1.86 -16.17 12.47
CA VAL A 311 -2.48 -17.47 12.21
C VAL A 311 -1.52 -18.58 12.68
N PRO A 312 -1.99 -19.53 13.50
CA PRO A 312 -1.17 -20.65 13.92
C PRO A 312 -0.81 -21.55 12.73
N ILE A 313 0.34 -22.22 12.83
CA ILE A 313 0.82 -23.15 11.79
C ILE A 313 -0.01 -24.44 11.80
N MET A 314 -0.46 -24.86 12.98
CA MET A 314 -1.20 -26.11 13.22
C MET A 314 -2.60 -25.83 13.77
N ALA A 315 -3.52 -26.74 13.53
CA ALA A 315 -4.88 -26.74 14.02
C ALA A 315 -5.30 -28.15 14.45
N THR A 316 -6.17 -28.25 15.45
CA THR A 316 -6.72 -29.53 15.91
C THR A 316 -8.06 -29.79 15.21
N ARG A 317 -8.06 -30.65 14.19
CA ARG A 317 -9.27 -31.06 13.47
C ARG A 317 -9.95 -32.23 14.19
N LEU A 318 -11.28 -32.17 14.26
CA LEU A 318 -12.16 -33.21 14.78
C LEU A 318 -12.80 -33.96 13.61
N ASP A 319 -12.63 -35.28 13.56
CA ASP A 319 -13.30 -36.18 12.63
C ASP A 319 -13.97 -37.36 13.37
N GLU A 320 -14.44 -38.38 12.64
CA GLU A 320 -15.10 -39.55 13.25
C GLU A 320 -14.10 -40.45 14.02
N GLU A 321 -12.80 -40.34 13.75
CA GLU A 321 -11.73 -41.13 14.39
C GLU A 321 -11.16 -40.43 15.63
N GLY A 322 -11.39 -39.12 15.76
CA GLY A 322 -11.11 -38.34 16.96
C GLY A 322 -10.44 -37.02 16.62
N GLU A 323 -9.33 -36.74 17.29
CA GLU A 323 -8.59 -35.49 17.14
C GLU A 323 -7.28 -35.67 16.42
N HIS A 324 -7.06 -34.84 15.39
CA HIS A 324 -5.85 -34.88 14.59
C HIS A 324 -5.26 -33.48 14.45
N GLU A 325 -3.97 -33.35 14.76
CA GLU A 325 -3.23 -32.13 14.43
C GLU A 325 -2.93 -32.09 12.93
N VAL A 326 -3.40 -31.04 12.27
CA VAL A 326 -3.20 -30.78 10.84
C VAL A 326 -2.61 -29.39 10.64
N ALA A 327 -1.97 -29.16 9.49
CA ALA A 327 -1.53 -27.81 9.15
C ALA A 327 -2.74 -26.91 8.92
N ALA A 328 -2.77 -25.71 9.53
CA ALA A 328 -3.93 -24.81 9.46
C ALA A 328 -4.30 -24.45 8.01
N LYS A 329 -3.31 -24.35 7.11
CA LYS A 329 -3.51 -24.12 5.67
C LYS A 329 -4.24 -25.23 4.91
N THR A 330 -4.35 -26.43 5.49
CA THR A 330 -5.02 -27.57 4.85
C THR A 330 -6.49 -27.68 5.24
N LEU A 331 -6.97 -26.84 6.16
CA LEU A 331 -8.36 -26.83 6.60
C LEU A 331 -9.29 -26.47 5.44
N GLN A 332 -10.34 -27.25 5.29
CA GLN A 332 -11.38 -27.03 4.29
C GLN A 332 -12.67 -26.51 4.91
N VAL A 333 -13.49 -25.87 4.09
CA VAL A 333 -14.83 -25.42 4.48
C VAL A 333 -15.65 -26.63 4.93
N GLY A 334 -16.21 -26.55 6.14
CA GLY A 334 -16.97 -27.63 6.76
C GLY A 334 -16.19 -28.44 7.80
N ASP A 335 -14.86 -28.35 7.84
CA ASP A 335 -14.05 -29.02 8.86
C ASP A 335 -14.45 -28.55 10.27
N ARG A 336 -14.42 -29.49 11.23
CA ARG A 336 -14.64 -29.18 12.64
C ARG A 336 -13.29 -29.01 13.31
N VAL A 337 -13.11 -27.92 14.04
CA VAL A 337 -11.84 -27.56 14.66
C VAL A 337 -12.07 -27.25 16.12
N ARG A 338 -11.24 -27.82 17.00
CA ARG A 338 -11.24 -27.49 18.42
C ARG A 338 -10.21 -26.41 18.72
N VAL A 339 -10.63 -25.38 19.43
CA VAL A 339 -9.79 -24.24 19.83
C VAL A 339 -9.82 -24.14 21.34
N LEU A 340 -8.68 -24.40 21.99
CA LEU A 340 -8.56 -24.34 23.45
C LEU A 340 -8.51 -22.90 23.97
N ALA A 341 -8.74 -22.72 25.27
CA ALA A 341 -8.53 -21.45 25.94
C ALA A 341 -7.04 -21.02 25.82
N GLY A 342 -6.81 -19.74 25.55
CA GLY A 342 -5.50 -19.17 25.24
C GLY A 342 -5.01 -19.42 23.81
N ALA A 343 -5.67 -20.28 23.03
CA ALA A 343 -5.26 -20.60 21.66
C ALA A 343 -5.81 -19.59 20.64
N THR A 344 -5.11 -19.48 19.51
CA THR A 344 -5.51 -18.62 18.40
C THR A 344 -6.36 -19.39 17.40
N LEU A 345 -7.39 -18.73 16.86
CA LEU A 345 -8.27 -19.35 15.88
C LEU A 345 -7.52 -19.54 14.53
N PRO A 346 -7.50 -20.76 13.97
CA PRO A 346 -6.75 -21.06 12.75
C PRO A 346 -7.46 -20.68 11.44
N ALA A 347 -8.79 -20.54 11.47
CA ALA A 347 -9.60 -20.23 10.30
C ALA A 347 -10.88 -19.48 10.71
N ASP A 348 -11.52 -18.82 9.74
CA ASP A 348 -12.84 -18.23 9.93
C ASP A 348 -13.89 -19.34 10.04
N GLY A 349 -14.87 -19.16 10.92
CA GLY A 349 -15.84 -20.21 11.21
C GLY A 349 -17.07 -19.75 11.97
N ILE A 350 -17.91 -20.71 12.31
CA ILE A 350 -19.10 -20.52 13.15
C ILE A 350 -18.99 -21.45 14.35
N ILE A 351 -19.22 -20.93 15.56
CA ILE A 351 -19.21 -21.74 16.78
C ILE A 351 -20.34 -22.78 16.71
N ARG A 352 -19.99 -24.05 16.89
CA ARG A 352 -20.94 -25.15 17.02
C ARG A 352 -21.24 -25.48 18.46
N LEU A 353 -20.20 -25.55 19.29
CA LEU A 353 -20.28 -25.90 20.70
C LEU A 353 -19.34 -25.01 21.51
N GLY A 354 -19.80 -24.61 22.70
CA GLY A 354 -19.06 -23.75 23.63
C GLY A 354 -19.50 -22.29 23.61
N GLN A 355 -19.05 -21.57 24.63
CA GLN A 355 -19.20 -20.13 24.80
C GLN A 355 -17.91 -19.62 25.42
N ALA A 356 -17.30 -18.59 24.82
CA ALA A 356 -16.06 -18.02 25.31
C ALA A 356 -15.96 -16.55 24.90
N SER A 357 -15.14 -15.80 25.62
CA SER A 357 -14.75 -14.47 25.17
C SER A 357 -13.61 -14.58 24.15
N LEU A 358 -13.72 -13.83 23.07
CA LEU A 358 -12.69 -13.73 22.03
C LEU A 358 -12.09 -12.34 22.04
N ASN A 359 -10.76 -12.28 22.10
CA ASN A 359 -10.03 -11.06 21.87
C ASN A 359 -9.86 -10.85 20.36
N GLU A 360 -10.71 -9.99 19.80
CA GLU A 360 -10.67 -9.58 18.40
C GLU A 360 -9.90 -8.26 18.19
N SER A 361 -9.18 -7.74 19.19
CA SER A 361 -8.53 -6.41 19.16
C SER A 361 -7.61 -6.18 17.96
N MET A 362 -7.00 -7.22 17.42
CA MET A 362 -6.13 -7.13 16.25
C MET A 362 -6.90 -6.93 14.94
N LEU A 363 -8.17 -7.34 14.89
CA LEU A 363 -9.04 -7.21 13.73
C LEU A 363 -9.99 -6.02 13.85
N THR A 364 -10.52 -5.77 15.05
CA THR A 364 -11.55 -4.75 15.29
C THR A 364 -10.98 -3.50 15.95
N GLY A 365 -9.81 -3.56 16.59
CA GLY A 365 -9.26 -2.47 17.40
C GLY A 365 -9.89 -2.35 18.79
N GLU A 366 -10.92 -3.14 19.11
CA GLU A 366 -11.57 -3.13 20.41
C GLU A 366 -10.74 -3.88 21.45
N GLN A 367 -10.42 -3.24 22.57
CA GLN A 367 -9.52 -3.81 23.58
C GLN A 367 -10.20 -4.82 24.51
N LEU A 368 -11.53 -4.82 24.59
CA LEU A 368 -12.29 -5.71 25.46
C LEU A 368 -12.68 -6.99 24.70
N PRO A 369 -12.48 -8.17 25.30
CA PRO A 369 -12.94 -9.43 24.72
C PRO A 369 -14.46 -9.43 24.49
N LEU A 370 -14.89 -9.92 23.33
CA LEU A 370 -16.29 -10.04 22.96
C LEU A 370 -16.79 -11.43 23.31
N LEU A 371 -17.91 -11.51 24.05
CA LEU A 371 -18.55 -12.78 24.38
C LEU A 371 -19.20 -13.38 23.13
N LYS A 372 -18.87 -14.63 22.81
CA LYS A 372 -19.39 -15.36 21.66
C LYS A 372 -19.97 -16.71 22.08
N GLN A 373 -21.05 -17.12 21.43
CA GLN A 373 -21.78 -18.35 21.72
C GLN A 373 -22.07 -19.17 20.45
N ALA A 374 -22.62 -20.36 20.63
CA ALA A 374 -23.00 -21.23 19.51
C ALA A 374 -23.89 -20.51 18.50
N GLY A 375 -23.52 -20.57 17.22
CA GLY A 375 -24.14 -19.84 16.11
C GLY A 375 -23.41 -18.56 15.71
N ASP A 376 -22.54 -18.00 16.56
CA ASP A 376 -21.81 -16.78 16.24
C ASP A 376 -20.63 -17.03 15.31
N ALA A 377 -20.33 -16.03 14.48
CA ALA A 377 -19.16 -16.00 13.61
C ALA A 377 -17.89 -15.63 14.38
N VAL A 378 -16.80 -16.30 14.03
CA VAL A 378 -15.47 -16.15 14.62
C VAL A 378 -14.40 -16.11 13.52
N TYR A 379 -13.28 -15.43 13.79
CA TYR A 379 -12.31 -15.07 12.75
C TYR A 379 -10.91 -15.59 13.06
N ALA A 380 -10.16 -15.94 12.01
CA ALA A 380 -8.77 -16.37 12.09
C ALA A 380 -7.87 -15.30 12.71
N GLY A 381 -6.89 -15.71 13.52
CA GLY A 381 -5.95 -14.81 14.20
C GLY A 381 -6.48 -14.16 15.48
N THR A 382 -7.76 -14.36 15.82
CA THR A 382 -8.33 -13.93 17.11
C THR A 382 -7.97 -14.92 18.22
N ILE A 383 -7.88 -14.44 19.46
CA ILE A 383 -7.45 -15.25 20.60
C ILE A 383 -8.66 -15.63 21.43
N ASN A 384 -8.84 -16.93 21.64
CA ASN A 384 -9.79 -17.44 22.61
C ASN A 384 -9.24 -17.26 24.02
N THR A 385 -9.93 -16.56 24.92
CA THR A 385 -9.37 -16.23 26.23
C THR A 385 -9.75 -17.22 27.33
N ASP A 386 -10.98 -17.75 27.33
CA ASP A 386 -11.55 -18.28 28.60
C ASP A 386 -11.94 -19.77 28.56
N ALA A 387 -12.46 -20.29 27.45
CA ALA A 387 -13.08 -21.62 27.39
C ALA A 387 -12.91 -22.30 26.03
N PRO A 388 -12.81 -23.64 25.94
CA PRO A 388 -12.65 -24.33 24.66
C PRO A 388 -13.89 -24.15 23.76
N LEU A 389 -13.65 -23.99 22.47
CA LEU A 389 -14.68 -23.86 21.43
C LEU A 389 -14.51 -24.95 20.38
N GLU A 390 -15.64 -25.41 19.84
CA GLU A 390 -15.66 -26.16 18.60
C GLU A 390 -16.26 -25.29 17.51
N ILE A 391 -15.50 -25.08 16.44
CA ILE A 391 -15.87 -24.22 15.32
C ILE A 391 -16.00 -25.08 14.06
N ARG A 392 -16.97 -24.74 13.21
CA ARG A 392 -17.04 -25.25 11.85
C ARG A 392 -16.44 -24.22 10.91
N VAL A 393 -15.41 -24.60 10.16
CA VAL A 393 -14.73 -23.73 9.19
C VAL A 393 -15.74 -23.26 8.15
N SER A 394 -15.80 -21.95 7.94
CA SER A 394 -16.70 -21.30 6.98
C SER A 394 -15.98 -20.87 5.70
N HIS A 395 -14.71 -20.46 5.82
CA HIS A 395 -13.87 -20.01 4.71
C HIS A 395 -12.48 -20.62 4.80
N ARG A 396 -11.81 -20.76 3.65
CA ARG A 396 -10.39 -21.15 3.61
C ARG A 396 -9.51 -20.05 4.18
N ILE A 397 -8.28 -20.39 4.56
CA ILE A 397 -7.35 -19.41 5.17
C ILE A 397 -7.04 -18.26 4.21
N GLU A 398 -6.95 -18.51 2.90
CA GLU A 398 -6.70 -17.52 1.85
C GLU A 398 -7.92 -16.60 1.61
N GLU A 399 -9.09 -17.02 2.07
CA GLU A 399 -10.37 -16.31 1.95
C GLU A 399 -10.77 -15.63 3.26
N SER A 400 -10.06 -15.93 4.36
CA SER A 400 -10.32 -15.38 5.69
C SER A 400 -10.34 -13.86 5.72
N ARG A 401 -11.06 -13.30 6.70
CA ARG A 401 -11.12 -11.85 6.95
C ARG A 401 -9.74 -11.26 7.17
N LEU A 402 -8.86 -11.97 7.87
CA LEU A 402 -7.47 -11.57 8.05
C LEU A 402 -6.70 -11.51 6.71
N ALA A 403 -6.85 -12.52 5.85
CA ALA A 403 -6.23 -12.53 4.53
C ALA A 403 -6.77 -11.40 3.63
N GLN A 404 -8.06 -11.06 3.73
CA GLN A 404 -8.63 -9.90 3.06
C GLN A 404 -8.03 -8.58 3.57
N ILE A 405 -7.90 -8.40 4.88
CA ILE A 405 -7.25 -7.22 5.48
C ILE A 405 -5.80 -7.09 4.99
N MET A 406 -5.05 -8.20 4.99
CA MET A 406 -3.67 -8.23 4.48
C MET A 406 -3.59 -7.82 3.00
N ARG A 407 -4.47 -8.36 2.14
CA ARG A 407 -4.54 -7.98 0.72
C ARG A 407 -4.80 -6.48 0.57
N LEU A 408 -5.82 -5.96 1.26
CA LEU A 408 -6.19 -4.54 1.23
C LEU A 408 -5.06 -3.62 1.73
N GLN A 409 -4.32 -4.05 2.75
CA GLN A 409 -3.14 -3.33 3.23
C GLN A 409 -2.01 -3.31 2.20
N ASP A 410 -1.71 -4.45 1.57
CA ASP A 410 -0.70 -4.54 0.52
C ASP A 410 -1.08 -3.66 -0.67
N HIS A 411 -2.36 -3.64 -1.07
CA HIS A 411 -2.90 -2.73 -2.09
C HIS A 411 -2.59 -1.26 -1.77
N ALA A 412 -2.76 -0.84 -0.52
CA ALA A 412 -2.54 0.55 -0.11
C ALA A 412 -1.08 0.96 -0.09
N LEU A 413 -0.18 0.02 0.22
CA LEU A 413 1.26 0.27 0.18
C LEU A 413 1.76 0.40 -1.25
N ASP A 414 1.16 -0.33 -2.19
CA ASP A 414 1.54 -0.31 -3.60
C ASP A 414 1.02 0.93 -4.35
N ASP A 415 -0.08 1.53 -3.88
CA ASP A 415 -0.61 2.75 -4.48
C ASP A 415 0.27 3.98 -4.19
N LYS A 416 0.85 4.58 -5.26
CA LYS A 416 1.75 5.74 -5.15
C LYS A 416 0.96 7.04 -5.28
N PRO A 417 0.78 7.83 -4.20
CA PRO A 417 0.06 9.09 -4.31
C PRO A 417 0.84 10.12 -5.14
N ALA A 418 0.10 11.05 -5.77
CA ALA A 418 0.65 12.07 -6.67
C ALA A 418 1.82 12.85 -6.06
N ILE A 419 1.78 13.13 -4.75
CA ILE A 419 2.85 13.85 -4.05
C ILE A 419 4.19 13.10 -4.03
N ALA A 420 4.16 11.75 -3.98
CA ALA A 420 5.36 10.93 -4.07
C ALA A 420 5.91 10.95 -5.50
N GLN A 421 5.04 10.84 -6.51
CA GLN A 421 5.43 10.91 -7.92
C GLN A 421 6.05 12.27 -8.28
N MET A 422 5.49 13.37 -7.77
CA MET A 422 6.04 14.71 -7.96
C MET A 422 7.44 14.86 -7.35
N ALA A 423 7.70 14.28 -6.18
CA ALA A 423 9.02 14.31 -5.54
C ALA A 423 10.08 13.64 -6.41
N ASP A 424 9.74 12.51 -7.06
CA ASP A 424 10.63 11.80 -7.97
C ASP A 424 10.94 12.59 -9.24
N VAL A 425 9.94 13.24 -9.83
CA VAL A 425 10.11 14.09 -11.02
C VAL A 425 11.00 15.30 -10.69
N LEU A 426 10.76 15.94 -9.55
CA LEU A 426 11.54 17.11 -9.09
C LEU A 426 13.00 16.72 -8.83
N SER A 427 13.24 15.56 -8.21
CA SER A 427 14.57 15.02 -7.97
C SER A 427 15.37 14.82 -9.27
N ARG A 428 14.74 14.32 -10.34
CA ARG A 428 15.39 14.14 -11.64
C ARG A 428 15.83 15.46 -12.27
N HIS A 429 14.95 16.45 -12.29
CA HIS A 429 15.27 17.77 -12.86
C HIS A 429 16.38 18.46 -12.04
N PHE A 430 16.34 18.32 -10.72
CA PHE A 430 17.37 18.85 -9.83
C PHE A 430 18.76 18.30 -10.16
N ILE A 431 18.90 16.99 -10.39
CA ILE A 431 20.18 16.37 -10.75
C ILE A 431 20.70 16.89 -12.09
N LEU A 432 19.81 17.03 -13.08
CA LEU A 432 20.19 17.58 -14.39
C LEU A 432 20.72 19.00 -14.27
N VAL A 433 20.01 19.87 -13.53
CA VAL A 433 20.45 21.24 -13.26
C VAL A 433 21.78 21.25 -12.50
N LEU A 434 21.95 20.38 -11.51
CA LEU A 434 23.20 20.24 -10.75
C LEU A 434 24.38 19.89 -11.66
N LEU A 435 24.21 18.97 -12.62
CA LEU A 435 25.29 18.60 -13.55
C LEU A 435 25.68 19.79 -14.44
N PHE A 436 24.72 20.60 -14.90
CA PHE A 436 25.03 21.83 -15.63
C PHE A 436 25.76 22.85 -14.75
N ILE A 437 25.35 23.01 -13.49
CA ILE A 437 26.05 23.89 -12.53
C ILE A 437 27.47 23.38 -12.29
N ALA A 438 27.66 22.08 -12.08
CA ALA A 438 28.98 21.48 -11.90
C ALA A 438 29.89 21.70 -13.12
N ALA A 439 29.36 21.55 -14.33
CA ALA A 439 30.09 21.85 -15.57
C ALA A 439 30.46 23.35 -15.67
N GLY A 440 29.53 24.24 -15.32
CA GLY A 440 29.77 25.68 -15.28
C GLY A 440 30.83 26.09 -14.26
N VAL A 441 30.75 25.53 -13.05
CA VAL A 441 31.74 25.73 -11.97
C VAL A 441 33.11 25.23 -12.41
N TRP A 442 33.19 24.00 -12.94
CA TRP A 442 34.44 23.46 -13.46
C TRP A 442 35.07 24.38 -14.51
N THR A 443 34.25 24.84 -15.47
CA THR A 443 34.70 25.73 -16.55
C THR A 443 35.23 27.06 -16.00
N PHE A 444 34.48 27.70 -15.09
CA PHE A 444 34.86 28.97 -14.48
C PHE A 444 36.20 28.87 -13.74
N TRP A 445 36.31 27.88 -12.85
CA TRP A 445 37.52 27.67 -12.05
C TRP A 445 38.69 27.20 -12.91
N HIS A 446 38.46 26.41 -13.97
CA HIS A 446 39.52 25.99 -14.89
C HIS A 446 40.21 27.19 -15.56
N PHE A 447 39.48 28.27 -15.87
CA PHE A 447 40.05 29.47 -16.48
C PHE A 447 40.65 30.47 -15.47
N HIS A 448 40.19 30.48 -14.22
CA HIS A 448 40.68 31.44 -13.21
C HIS A 448 41.73 30.85 -12.27
N GLN A 449 41.48 29.66 -11.72
CA GLN A 449 42.35 28.95 -10.78
C GLN A 449 42.25 27.43 -11.03
N PRO A 450 43.01 26.89 -12.01
CA PRO A 450 42.90 25.49 -12.45
C PRO A 450 43.09 24.47 -11.32
N GLU A 451 43.93 24.79 -10.34
CA GLU A 451 44.24 23.93 -9.18
C GLU A 451 42.99 23.65 -8.32
N GLN A 452 42.07 24.61 -8.21
CA GLN A 452 40.86 24.46 -7.41
C GLN A 452 39.69 23.86 -8.21
N ALA A 453 39.72 23.94 -9.54
CA ALA A 453 38.61 23.54 -10.41
C ALA A 453 38.10 22.12 -10.13
N PHE A 454 39.02 21.18 -9.88
CA PHE A 454 38.68 19.81 -9.58
C PHE A 454 37.95 19.65 -8.24
N TRP A 455 38.49 20.23 -7.16
CA TRP A 455 37.97 20.10 -5.79
C TRP A 455 36.65 20.82 -5.59
N VAL A 456 36.51 22.01 -6.16
CA VAL A 456 35.27 22.79 -6.10
C VAL A 456 34.16 22.05 -6.86
N THR A 457 34.45 21.51 -8.04
CA THR A 457 33.48 20.72 -8.81
C THR A 457 33.08 19.45 -8.07
N LEU A 458 34.06 18.76 -7.46
CA LEU A 458 33.80 17.59 -6.63
C LEU A 458 32.90 17.95 -5.44
N ALA A 459 33.19 19.05 -4.74
CA ALA A 459 32.35 19.54 -3.65
C ALA A 459 30.93 19.83 -4.13
N VAL A 460 30.73 20.41 -5.32
CA VAL A 460 29.39 20.66 -5.88
C VAL A 460 28.63 19.36 -6.19
N LEU A 461 29.29 18.40 -6.85
CA LEU A 461 28.69 17.09 -7.19
C LEU A 461 28.26 16.30 -5.96
N VAL A 462 28.93 16.52 -4.82
CA VAL A 462 28.71 15.83 -3.55
C VAL A 462 27.84 16.63 -2.59
N ALA A 463 27.91 17.94 -2.57
CA ALA A 463 27.21 18.79 -1.60
C ALA A 463 25.69 18.68 -1.66
N THR A 464 25.17 18.38 -2.85
CA THR A 464 23.75 18.42 -3.09
C THR A 464 23.21 17.06 -3.47
N CYS A 465 22.18 16.66 -2.75
CA CYS A 465 21.51 15.38 -2.94
C CYS A 465 20.02 15.58 -2.72
N PRO A 466 19.18 15.26 -3.72
CA PRO A 466 17.74 15.29 -3.57
C PRO A 466 17.22 14.04 -2.82
N CYS A 467 18.08 13.26 -2.18
CA CYS A 467 17.71 11.96 -1.62
C CYS A 467 16.80 12.12 -0.42
N ALA A 468 17.06 13.13 0.41
CA ALA A 468 16.14 13.57 1.46
C ALA A 468 14.74 13.90 0.89
N LEU A 469 14.68 14.56 -0.27
CA LEU A 469 13.43 14.89 -0.97
C LEU A 469 12.68 13.62 -1.44
N SER A 470 13.37 12.68 -2.08
CA SER A 470 12.78 11.45 -2.61
C SER A 470 12.42 10.41 -1.52
N LEU A 471 13.08 10.47 -0.36
CA LEU A 471 12.89 9.53 0.74
C LEU A 471 11.85 10.01 1.77
N ALA A 472 11.75 11.33 1.98
CA ALA A 472 10.86 11.93 2.99
C ALA A 472 9.42 11.42 2.90
N THR A 473 8.85 11.50 1.70
CA THR A 473 7.42 11.29 1.44
C THR A 473 7.03 9.82 1.57
N PRO A 474 7.72 8.85 0.91
CA PRO A 474 7.41 7.44 1.10
C PRO A 474 7.51 6.99 2.56
N THR A 475 8.57 7.39 3.28
CA THR A 475 8.74 7.00 4.69
C THR A 475 7.64 7.59 5.59
N ALA A 476 7.25 8.85 5.35
CA ALA A 476 6.17 9.47 6.11
C ALA A 476 4.82 8.75 5.86
N LEU A 477 4.51 8.45 4.60
CA LEU A 477 3.29 7.74 4.21
C LEU A 477 3.24 6.32 4.77
N THR A 478 4.29 5.52 4.60
CA THR A 478 4.36 4.17 5.18
C THR A 478 4.18 4.21 6.71
N SER A 479 4.81 5.16 7.40
CA SER A 479 4.67 5.31 8.86
C SER A 479 3.24 5.71 9.25
N ALA A 480 2.60 6.60 8.49
CA ALA A 480 1.22 7.01 8.72
C ALA A 480 0.24 5.84 8.50
N THR A 481 0.35 5.12 7.38
CA THR A 481 -0.48 3.95 7.07
C THR A 481 -0.36 2.86 8.13
N ALA A 482 0.86 2.59 8.60
CA ALA A 482 1.11 1.62 9.66
C ALA A 482 0.45 2.02 10.99
N ARG A 483 0.45 3.32 11.32
CA ARG A 483 -0.23 3.83 12.52
C ARG A 483 -1.76 3.79 12.39
N LEU A 484 -2.30 4.15 11.23
CA LEU A 484 -3.74 4.07 10.98
C LEU A 484 -4.25 2.65 11.11
N THR A 485 -3.53 1.67 10.55
CA THR A 485 -3.89 0.26 10.68
C THR A 485 -3.96 -0.14 12.16
N ARG A 486 -2.95 0.25 12.96
CA ARG A 486 -2.93 0.01 14.42
C ARG A 486 -4.05 0.74 15.18
N ALA A 487 -4.56 1.83 14.64
CA ALA A 487 -5.67 2.60 15.19
C ALA A 487 -7.05 2.10 14.72
N GLY A 488 -7.11 0.97 14.00
CA GLY A 488 -8.37 0.41 13.51
C GLY A 488 -8.86 1.01 12.18
N ILE A 489 -7.97 1.60 11.38
CA ILE A 489 -8.32 2.22 10.08
C ILE A 489 -7.44 1.62 8.99
N LEU A 490 -8.06 0.86 8.11
CA LEU A 490 -7.38 0.22 7.00
C LEU A 490 -7.50 1.12 5.76
N LEU A 491 -6.38 1.70 5.33
CA LEU A 491 -6.31 2.33 4.02
C LEU A 491 -6.23 1.26 2.95
N ARG A 492 -6.94 1.45 1.84
CA ARG A 492 -6.82 0.66 0.60
C ARG A 492 -6.12 1.44 -0.50
N ARG A 493 -6.27 2.78 -0.50
CA ARG A 493 -5.61 3.67 -1.45
C ARG A 493 -4.79 4.73 -0.73
N GLY A 494 -3.64 5.09 -1.31
CA GLY A 494 -2.68 6.01 -0.70
C GLY A 494 -3.12 7.47 -0.75
N HIS A 495 -4.01 7.83 -1.68
CA HIS A 495 -4.49 9.20 -1.87
C HIS A 495 -5.41 9.69 -0.74
N VAL A 496 -6.01 8.79 0.04
CA VAL A 496 -6.91 9.12 1.17
C VAL A 496 -6.25 10.10 2.14
N LEU A 497 -4.96 9.91 2.44
CA LEU A 497 -4.21 10.82 3.31
C LEU A 497 -4.12 12.25 2.75
N ASP A 498 -3.99 12.43 1.43
CA ASP A 498 -3.99 13.78 0.83
C ASP A 498 -5.37 14.42 0.92
N VAL A 499 -6.41 13.66 0.56
CA VAL A 499 -7.81 14.11 0.58
C VAL A 499 -8.24 14.52 1.98
N LEU A 500 -7.91 13.73 3.01
CA LEU A 500 -8.19 14.07 4.41
C LEU A 500 -7.63 15.43 4.85
N THR A 501 -6.57 15.93 4.20
CA THR A 501 -6.01 17.26 4.50
C THR A 501 -6.59 18.41 3.68
N ARG A 502 -7.28 18.11 2.58
CA ARG A 502 -7.80 19.09 1.62
C ARG A 502 -9.31 19.15 1.59
N ALA A 503 -9.97 18.12 2.11
CA ALA A 503 -11.41 18.00 2.14
C ALA A 503 -12.05 19.19 2.87
N ASN A 504 -13.07 19.75 2.25
CA ASN A 504 -13.88 20.85 2.77
C ASN A 504 -15.33 20.41 3.06
N ARG A 505 -15.68 19.16 2.72
CA ARG A 505 -16.99 18.56 2.97
C ARG A 505 -16.85 17.12 3.46
N ILE A 506 -17.70 16.76 4.43
CA ILE A 506 -17.93 15.37 4.82
C ILE A 506 -19.41 15.04 4.60
N VAL A 507 -19.65 13.97 3.85
CA VAL A 507 -20.96 13.44 3.51
C VAL A 507 -21.10 12.09 4.20
N MET A 508 -22.18 11.91 4.95
CA MET A 508 -22.41 10.70 5.73
C MET A 508 -23.77 10.11 5.37
N ASP A 509 -23.78 8.79 5.16
CA ASP A 509 -25.04 8.08 5.17
C ASP A 509 -25.65 8.07 6.58
N LYS A 510 -26.97 7.94 6.66
CA LYS A 510 -27.67 7.89 7.95
C LYS A 510 -27.60 6.50 8.56
N THR A 511 -28.14 5.52 7.84
CA THR A 511 -28.47 4.20 8.40
C THR A 511 -27.20 3.37 8.50
N GLY A 512 -26.92 2.81 9.67
CA GLY A 512 -25.75 1.97 9.96
C GLY A 512 -24.39 2.69 9.95
N THR A 513 -24.35 3.94 9.47
CA THR A 513 -23.20 4.84 9.57
C THR A 513 -23.33 5.78 10.77
N LEU A 514 -24.23 6.77 10.74
CA LEU A 514 -24.49 7.67 11.88
C LEU A 514 -25.33 7.02 12.97
N THR A 515 -26.14 6.05 12.58
CA THR A 515 -26.89 5.18 13.49
C THR A 515 -26.20 3.83 13.64
N THR A 516 -26.61 3.07 14.66
CA THR A 516 -26.06 1.73 14.89
C THR A 516 -26.54 0.71 13.85
N GLY A 517 -27.63 1.00 13.12
CA GLY A 517 -28.26 0.06 12.19
C GLY A 517 -29.02 -1.06 12.90
N ASN A 518 -29.02 -1.06 14.24
CA ASN A 518 -29.79 -1.99 15.07
C ASN A 518 -31.14 -1.36 15.37
N ILE A 519 -32.09 -1.61 14.47
CA ILE A 519 -33.48 -1.19 14.66
C ILE A 519 -34.03 -1.93 15.90
N SER A 520 -34.50 -1.16 16.87
CA SER A 520 -35.06 -1.66 18.12
C SER A 520 -36.52 -1.24 18.23
N LEU A 521 -37.35 -2.14 18.80
CA LEU A 521 -38.74 -1.85 19.10
C LEU A 521 -38.82 -1.04 20.39
N THR A 522 -39.24 0.21 20.30
CA THR A 522 -39.28 1.16 21.41
C THR A 522 -40.61 1.12 22.14
N SER A 523 -41.72 1.04 21.38
CA SER A 523 -43.05 0.95 21.96
C SER A 523 -44.02 0.19 21.07
N THR A 524 -44.99 -0.45 21.72
CA THR A 524 -46.15 -1.09 21.08
C THR A 524 -47.40 -0.42 21.61
N GLU A 525 -48.20 0.13 20.72
CA GLU A 525 -49.46 0.79 21.05
C GLU A 525 -50.61 0.06 20.36
N ALA A 526 -51.56 -0.45 21.14
CA ALA A 526 -52.76 -1.06 20.60
C ALA A 526 -53.74 0.02 20.13
N LEU A 527 -54.21 -0.08 18.89
CA LEU A 527 -55.19 0.81 18.27
C LEU A 527 -56.59 0.19 18.20
N GLY A 528 -56.67 -1.13 18.40
CA GLY A 528 -57.92 -1.89 18.41
C GLY A 528 -58.22 -2.52 19.77
N ASN A 529 -59.11 -3.51 19.77
CA ASN A 529 -59.57 -4.20 20.98
C ASN A 529 -58.62 -5.31 21.48
N LEU A 530 -57.52 -5.55 20.76
CA LEU A 530 -56.50 -6.53 21.14
C LEU A 530 -55.48 -5.88 22.08
N ASP A 531 -54.95 -6.63 23.03
CA ASP A 531 -53.90 -6.12 23.91
C ASP A 531 -52.57 -5.96 23.15
N ALA A 532 -51.69 -5.10 23.68
CA ALA A 532 -50.39 -4.85 23.08
C ALA A 532 -49.51 -6.11 23.02
N ALA A 533 -49.61 -6.99 24.02
CA ALA A 533 -48.85 -8.23 24.10
C ALA A 533 -49.22 -9.23 22.99
N ARG A 534 -50.51 -9.40 22.69
CA ARG A 534 -50.99 -10.25 21.60
C ARG A 534 -50.66 -9.66 20.24
N CYS A 535 -50.82 -8.34 20.06
CA CYS A 535 -50.40 -7.65 18.85
C CYS A 535 -48.91 -7.85 18.58
N LEU A 536 -48.07 -7.71 19.61
CA LEU A 536 -46.65 -7.98 19.52
C LEU A 536 -46.40 -9.45 19.14
N ALA A 537 -47.04 -10.41 19.80
CA ALA A 537 -46.89 -11.83 19.47
C ALA A 537 -47.25 -12.17 18.02
N ILE A 538 -48.30 -11.54 17.47
CA ILE A 538 -48.70 -11.66 16.06
C ILE A 538 -47.60 -11.09 15.15
N ALA A 539 -47.09 -9.89 15.45
CA ALA A 539 -46.00 -9.29 14.67
C ALA A 539 -44.72 -10.14 14.71
N ARG A 540 -44.35 -10.67 15.88
CA ARG A 540 -43.22 -11.61 16.04
C ARG A 540 -43.40 -12.87 15.19
N ALA A 541 -44.59 -13.43 15.15
CA ALA A 541 -44.90 -14.63 14.37
C ALA A 541 -44.81 -14.41 12.86
N LEU A 542 -45.22 -13.23 12.36
CA LEU A 542 -45.06 -12.86 10.96
C LEU A 542 -43.59 -12.60 10.61
N GLU A 543 -42.90 -11.79 11.41
CA GLU A 543 -41.50 -11.38 11.15
C GLU A 543 -40.47 -12.50 11.40
N ALA A 544 -40.85 -13.60 12.06
CA ALA A 544 -39.99 -14.78 12.21
C ALA A 544 -39.54 -15.37 10.86
N TYR A 545 -40.29 -15.14 9.78
CA TYR A 545 -39.99 -15.62 8.43
C TYR A 545 -39.30 -14.57 7.54
N SER A 546 -38.91 -13.43 8.12
CA SER A 546 -38.31 -12.29 7.42
C SER A 546 -36.86 -12.09 7.84
N GLU A 547 -35.99 -11.86 6.84
CA GLU A 547 -34.59 -11.46 7.05
C GLU A 547 -34.40 -9.94 6.98
N HIS A 548 -35.49 -9.18 6.83
CA HIS A 548 -35.43 -7.72 6.76
C HIS A 548 -34.88 -7.12 8.08
N PRO A 549 -34.08 -6.04 8.06
CA PRO A 549 -33.55 -5.42 9.29
C PRO A 549 -34.61 -5.07 10.33
N ILE A 550 -35.82 -4.66 9.89
CA ILE A 550 -36.98 -4.40 10.75
C ILE A 550 -37.44 -5.67 11.49
N ALA A 551 -37.41 -6.83 10.84
CA ALA A 551 -37.81 -8.11 11.42
C ALA A 551 -36.99 -8.48 12.67
N ARG A 552 -35.71 -8.09 12.68
CA ARG A 552 -34.80 -8.32 13.81
C ARG A 552 -35.26 -7.62 15.08
N ALA A 553 -35.91 -6.46 14.96
CA ALA A 553 -36.45 -5.71 16.10
C ALA A 553 -37.57 -6.47 16.84
N PHE A 554 -38.21 -7.43 16.17
CA PHE A 554 -39.28 -8.26 16.72
C PHE A 554 -38.78 -9.59 17.31
N ARG A 555 -37.51 -9.95 17.16
CA ARG A 555 -36.97 -11.20 17.75
C ARG A 555 -36.83 -11.04 19.27
N SER A 556 -37.31 -12.02 20.05
CA SER A 556 -37.25 -11.96 21.52
C SER A 556 -35.86 -12.40 22.02
N ASN A 557 -35.22 -11.62 22.90
CA ASN A 557 -33.97 -12.00 23.58
C ASN A 557 -34.20 -12.77 24.89
N THR A 558 -35.44 -12.94 25.32
CA THR A 558 -35.82 -13.50 26.62
C THR A 558 -36.80 -14.67 26.42
N ALA A 559 -36.45 -15.83 26.97
CA ALA A 559 -37.27 -17.05 26.90
C ALA A 559 -38.63 -16.90 27.62
N GLU A 560 -38.80 -15.87 28.45
CA GLU A 560 -40.00 -15.64 29.27
C GLU A 560 -41.17 -14.99 28.51
N ASP A 561 -40.95 -14.38 27.33
CA ASP A 561 -41.99 -13.67 26.55
C ASP A 561 -42.63 -14.51 25.41
N ALA A 562 -42.34 -15.81 25.36
CA ALA A 562 -42.65 -16.67 24.21
C ALA A 562 -44.08 -17.23 24.24
N VAL A 563 -45.10 -16.42 23.94
CA VAL A 563 -46.30 -16.96 23.28
C VAL A 563 -45.96 -17.16 21.81
N LEU A 564 -45.45 -18.34 21.47
CA LEU A 564 -45.09 -18.72 20.10
C LEU A 564 -46.35 -18.97 19.27
N LEU A 565 -46.91 -17.91 18.71
CA LEU A 565 -47.87 -18.02 17.62
C LEU A 565 -47.15 -18.49 16.35
N ALA A 566 -47.76 -19.41 15.62
CA ALA A 566 -47.26 -19.87 14.33
C ALA A 566 -48.04 -19.17 13.20
N ALA A 567 -47.31 -18.46 12.34
CA ALA A 567 -47.87 -17.92 11.10
C ALA A 567 -47.76 -18.94 9.97
N SER A 568 -48.77 -18.94 9.08
CA SER A 568 -48.86 -19.77 7.89
C SER A 568 -49.16 -18.91 6.67
N LYS A 569 -48.81 -19.38 5.45
CA LYS A 569 -48.95 -18.61 4.20
C LYS A 569 -48.31 -17.21 4.26
N VAL A 570 -47.16 -17.11 4.91
CA VAL A 570 -46.46 -15.83 5.08
C VAL A 570 -45.85 -15.41 3.74
N THR A 571 -46.17 -14.18 3.30
CA THR A 571 -45.71 -13.63 2.03
C THR A 571 -45.12 -12.24 2.25
N PRO A 572 -43.82 -12.01 1.99
CA PRO A 572 -43.23 -10.68 2.02
C PRO A 572 -43.69 -9.89 0.78
N VAL A 573 -44.14 -8.66 0.97
CA VAL A 573 -44.56 -7.74 -0.08
C VAL A 573 -43.50 -6.65 -0.21
N ILE A 574 -42.71 -6.74 -1.28
CA ILE A 574 -41.55 -5.88 -1.54
C ILE A 574 -41.94 -4.39 -1.47
N GLY A 575 -41.21 -3.62 -0.66
CA GLY A 575 -41.42 -2.18 -0.48
C GLY A 575 -42.61 -1.79 0.39
N HIS A 576 -43.35 -2.77 0.95
CA HIS A 576 -44.58 -2.50 1.70
C HIS A 576 -44.61 -3.13 3.09
N GLY A 577 -44.32 -4.42 3.22
CA GLY A 577 -44.46 -5.16 4.48
C GLY A 577 -44.52 -6.68 4.32
N ILE A 578 -45.21 -7.34 5.25
CA ILE A 578 -45.40 -8.79 5.28
C ILE A 578 -46.86 -9.12 5.63
N GLU A 579 -47.41 -10.16 5.02
CA GLU A 579 -48.76 -10.66 5.33
C GLU A 579 -48.76 -12.16 5.58
N GLY A 580 -49.73 -12.65 6.35
CA GLY A 580 -49.84 -14.06 6.68
C GLY A 580 -51.08 -14.40 7.50
N VAL A 581 -51.29 -15.69 7.73
CA VAL A 581 -52.45 -16.22 8.45
C VAL A 581 -52.01 -16.80 9.80
N ILE A 582 -52.59 -16.29 10.89
CA ILE A 582 -52.38 -16.78 12.26
C ILE A 582 -53.75 -17.13 12.85
N GLU A 583 -53.90 -18.36 13.38
CA GLU A 583 -55.16 -18.86 13.95
C GLU A 583 -56.38 -18.70 13.02
N GLY A 584 -56.16 -18.87 11.71
CA GLY A 584 -57.22 -18.77 10.69
C GLY A 584 -57.63 -17.33 10.32
N ARG A 585 -56.98 -16.30 10.85
CA ARG A 585 -57.20 -14.89 10.49
C ARG A 585 -56.03 -14.32 9.69
N HIS A 586 -56.35 -13.49 8.70
CA HIS A 586 -55.37 -12.80 7.87
C HIS A 586 -54.88 -11.52 8.55
N TYR A 587 -53.57 -11.37 8.66
CA TYR A 587 -52.90 -10.20 9.24
C TYR A 587 -51.87 -9.64 8.28
N ARG A 588 -51.73 -8.31 8.30
CA ARG A 588 -50.76 -7.55 7.51
C ARG A 588 -49.95 -6.64 8.44
N LEU A 589 -48.63 -6.65 8.28
CA LEU A 589 -47.69 -5.81 9.03
C LEU A 589 -46.87 -4.98 8.04
N GLY A 590 -46.94 -3.65 8.10
CA GLY A 590 -46.21 -2.80 7.15
C GLY A 590 -46.52 -1.32 7.24
N SER A 591 -46.20 -0.59 6.16
CA SER A 591 -46.40 0.86 6.06
C SER A 591 -47.88 1.27 6.06
N ALA A 592 -48.20 2.43 6.63
CA ALA A 592 -49.57 2.98 6.69
C ALA A 592 -50.22 3.11 5.30
N ARG A 593 -49.44 3.57 4.32
CA ARG A 593 -49.88 3.76 2.93
C ARG A 593 -50.35 2.45 2.28
N TRP A 594 -49.67 1.34 2.53
CA TRP A 594 -50.06 0.03 1.99
C TRP A 594 -51.32 -0.51 2.66
N LEU A 595 -51.47 -0.23 3.95
CA LEU A 595 -52.60 -0.70 4.76
C LEU A 595 -53.85 0.19 4.62
N GLY A 596 -53.78 1.29 3.86
CA GLY A 596 -54.90 2.21 3.68
C GLY A 596 -55.26 2.99 4.95
N ILE A 597 -54.32 3.10 5.91
CA ILE A 597 -54.53 3.78 7.19
C ILE A 597 -54.36 5.28 6.96
N SER A 598 -55.34 6.08 7.41
CA SER A 598 -55.33 7.53 7.23
C SER A 598 -54.22 8.20 8.05
N ASP A 599 -53.40 9.01 7.38
CA ASP A 599 -52.15 9.63 7.84
C ASP A 599 -52.28 10.66 8.98
N ALA A 600 -53.49 10.87 9.51
CA ALA A 600 -53.81 11.98 10.42
C ALA A 600 -53.06 11.93 11.79
N GLN A 601 -52.34 10.85 12.08
CA GLN A 601 -51.55 10.66 13.31
C GLN A 601 -50.03 10.50 13.08
N GLU A 602 -49.51 10.59 11.84
CA GLU A 602 -48.07 10.54 11.57
C GLU A 602 -47.31 11.72 12.21
N THR A 603 -47.99 12.83 12.48
CA THR A 603 -47.36 14.13 12.79
C THR A 603 -46.55 14.25 14.09
N ARG A 604 -46.37 13.21 14.91
CA ARG A 604 -45.75 13.36 16.26
C ARG A 604 -44.94 12.17 16.83
N ALA A 605 -44.63 11.13 16.07
CA ALA A 605 -43.89 9.99 16.63
C ALA A 605 -42.40 10.01 16.24
N ASP A 606 -41.52 10.04 17.25
CA ASP A 606 -40.06 9.98 17.10
C ASP A 606 -39.63 8.56 16.71
N GLY A 607 -39.65 8.21 15.41
CA GLY A 607 -39.18 6.91 14.92
C GLY A 607 -39.85 6.41 13.63
N LEU A 608 -39.39 5.24 13.17
CA LEU A 608 -40.01 4.47 12.08
C LEU A 608 -41.28 3.80 12.62
N VAL A 609 -42.42 4.05 11.97
CA VAL A 609 -43.70 3.50 12.41
C VAL A 609 -44.16 2.42 11.44
N ILE A 610 -44.48 1.24 11.97
CA ILE A 610 -45.19 0.19 11.22
C ILE A 610 -46.48 -0.19 11.92
N TYR A 611 -47.47 -0.60 11.14
CA TYR A 611 -48.79 -0.92 11.64
C TYR A 611 -49.10 -2.39 11.43
N LEU A 612 -49.78 -2.99 12.41
CA LEU A 612 -50.46 -4.26 12.27
C LEU A 612 -51.93 -4.00 11.95
N ALA A 613 -52.46 -4.67 10.94
CA ALA A 613 -53.86 -4.60 10.56
C ALA A 613 -54.44 -6.00 10.29
N ASP A 614 -55.75 -6.14 10.49
CA ASP A 614 -56.53 -7.25 9.93
C ASP A 614 -57.12 -6.87 8.56
N GLU A 615 -58.18 -7.56 8.12
CA GLU A 615 -58.87 -7.26 6.85
C GLU A 615 -59.56 -5.89 6.86
N ASP A 616 -60.03 -5.41 8.02
CA ASP A 616 -60.95 -4.26 8.11
C ASP A 616 -60.37 -3.06 8.89
N ARG A 617 -59.34 -3.24 9.73
CA ARG A 617 -58.85 -2.17 10.64
C ARG A 617 -57.40 -2.32 11.11
N ALA A 618 -56.81 -1.19 11.51
CA ALA A 618 -55.54 -1.14 12.23
C ALA A 618 -55.70 -1.66 13.68
N LEU A 619 -54.84 -2.58 14.08
CA LEU A 619 -54.87 -3.25 15.39
C LEU A 619 -53.81 -2.71 16.34
N ALA A 620 -52.62 -2.39 15.82
CA ALA A 620 -51.53 -1.84 16.60
C ALA A 620 -50.58 -0.99 15.76
N ARG A 621 -49.87 -0.11 16.46
CA ARG A 621 -48.77 0.71 15.98
C ARG A 621 -47.50 0.29 16.72
N PHE A 622 -46.43 0.05 15.97
CA PHE A 622 -45.11 -0.23 16.51
C PHE A 622 -44.17 0.91 16.18
N LEU A 623 -43.56 1.47 17.22
CA LEU A 623 -42.52 2.48 17.07
C LEU A 623 -41.16 1.81 17.11
N LEU A 624 -40.41 1.96 16.03
CA LEU A 624 -39.09 1.42 15.85
C LEU A 624 -38.11 2.57 15.78
N THR A 625 -37.03 2.51 16.55
CA THR A 625 -35.97 3.51 16.49
C THR A 625 -34.64 2.87 16.17
N ASP A 626 -33.88 3.54 15.32
CA ASP A 626 -32.48 3.26 15.08
C ASP A 626 -31.68 4.29 15.88
N THR A 627 -30.90 3.81 16.84
CA THR A 627 -30.20 4.67 17.79
C THR A 627 -29.00 5.32 17.13
N LEU A 628 -28.79 6.61 17.42
CA LEU A 628 -27.57 7.31 17.01
C LEU A 628 -26.36 6.73 17.72
N ARG A 629 -25.23 6.67 17.01
CA ARG A 629 -23.96 6.30 17.64
C ARG A 629 -23.56 7.40 18.63
N PRO A 630 -23.05 7.04 19.83
CA PRO A 630 -22.75 8.01 20.88
C PRO A 630 -21.68 9.04 20.48
N ASP A 631 -20.78 8.66 19.58
CA ASP A 631 -19.68 9.44 19.03
C ASP A 631 -20.06 10.29 17.81
N ALA A 632 -21.22 10.04 17.17
CA ALA A 632 -21.66 10.75 15.96
C ALA A 632 -21.78 12.27 16.19
N LYS A 633 -22.35 12.69 17.32
CA LYS A 633 -22.51 14.12 17.64
C LYS A 633 -21.17 14.82 17.83
N VAL A 634 -20.23 14.16 18.52
CA VAL A 634 -18.87 14.68 18.76
C VAL A 634 -18.12 14.78 17.43
N LEU A 635 -18.26 13.78 16.55
CA LEU A 635 -17.67 13.77 15.23
C LEU A 635 -18.11 14.98 14.39
N ILE A 636 -19.43 15.22 14.30
CA ILE A 636 -20.01 16.31 13.52
C ILE A 636 -19.49 17.66 14.03
N GLN A 637 -19.53 17.89 15.34
CA GLN A 637 -19.06 19.14 15.94
C GLN A 637 -17.56 19.38 15.69
N ALA A 638 -16.74 18.32 15.79
CA ALA A 638 -15.31 18.41 15.51
C ALA A 638 -15.03 18.76 14.04
N PHE A 639 -15.75 18.18 13.08
CA PHE A 639 -15.59 18.51 11.67
C PHE A 639 -16.07 19.92 11.33
N LYS A 640 -17.17 20.39 11.92
CA LYS A 640 -17.62 21.79 11.78
C LYS A 640 -16.59 22.76 12.32
N THR A 641 -16.03 22.49 13.50
CA THR A 641 -14.96 23.31 14.11
C THR A 641 -13.70 23.31 13.24
N ALA A 642 -13.42 22.21 12.54
CA ALA A 642 -12.33 22.11 11.56
C ALA A 642 -12.65 22.75 10.20
N GLY A 643 -13.80 23.43 10.06
CA GLY A 643 -14.21 24.17 8.87
C GLY A 643 -14.82 23.33 7.76
N LEU A 644 -15.28 22.10 8.04
CA LEU A 644 -15.94 21.26 7.03
C LEU A 644 -17.44 21.46 7.04
N LYS A 645 -18.01 21.50 5.84
CA LYS A 645 -19.46 21.37 5.66
C LYS A 645 -19.86 19.93 5.93
N THR A 646 -20.80 19.75 6.84
CA THR A 646 -21.33 18.44 7.25
C THR A 646 -22.67 18.19 6.55
N THR A 647 -22.74 17.09 5.81
CA THR A 647 -23.93 16.72 5.04
C THR A 647 -24.41 15.32 5.44
N ILE A 648 -25.71 15.17 5.71
CA ILE A 648 -26.38 13.88 5.75
C ILE A 648 -27.03 13.63 4.40
N LEU A 649 -26.72 12.48 3.81
CA LEU A 649 -27.23 12.07 2.51
C LEU A 649 -27.92 10.71 2.66
N THR A 650 -29.25 10.69 2.68
CA THR A 650 -30.01 9.48 3.01
C THR A 650 -31.13 9.18 2.02
N GLY A 651 -31.39 7.89 1.82
CA GLY A 651 -32.57 7.41 1.09
C GLY A 651 -33.86 7.50 1.91
N ASP A 652 -33.76 7.70 3.23
CA ASP A 652 -34.92 7.92 4.08
C ASP A 652 -35.57 9.26 3.76
N SER A 653 -36.88 9.27 3.54
CA SER A 653 -37.68 10.47 3.25
C SER A 653 -38.52 10.92 4.44
N SER A 654 -38.50 10.17 5.54
CA SER A 654 -39.29 10.42 6.74
C SER A 654 -38.84 11.65 7.53
N ALA A 655 -39.67 12.09 8.47
CA ALA A 655 -39.35 13.17 9.41
C ALA A 655 -38.18 12.82 10.35
N GLN A 656 -37.83 11.54 10.48
CA GLN A 656 -36.72 11.08 11.32
C GLN A 656 -35.37 11.61 10.81
N ALA A 657 -35.21 11.75 9.50
CA ALA A 657 -34.00 12.33 8.91
C ALA A 657 -33.81 13.80 9.35
N ASP A 658 -34.90 14.56 9.43
CA ASP A 658 -34.90 15.96 9.89
C ASP A 658 -34.53 16.07 11.37
N GLU A 659 -34.99 15.13 12.19
CA GLU A 659 -34.67 15.07 13.62
C GLU A 659 -33.21 14.71 13.88
N VAL A 660 -32.71 13.65 13.22
CA VAL A 660 -31.29 13.26 13.31
C VAL A 660 -30.38 14.40 12.87
N ALA A 661 -30.72 15.07 11.76
CA ALA A 661 -29.97 16.24 11.29
C ALA A 661 -29.95 17.38 12.32
N ARG A 662 -31.09 17.63 12.98
CA ARG A 662 -31.22 18.67 14.02
C ARG A 662 -30.46 18.31 15.30
N GLU A 663 -30.52 17.05 15.73
CA GLU A 663 -29.84 16.57 16.94
C GLU A 663 -28.32 16.60 16.79
N LEU A 664 -27.83 16.19 15.61
CA LEU A 664 -26.42 16.23 15.26
C LEU A 664 -25.94 17.64 14.91
N GLY A 665 -26.83 18.53 14.45
CA GLY A 665 -26.52 19.90 14.07
C GLY A 665 -25.74 20.01 12.75
N VAL A 666 -26.09 19.19 11.76
CA VAL A 666 -25.44 19.18 10.43
C VAL A 666 -25.78 20.43 9.61
N ASP A 667 -24.94 20.78 8.65
CA ASP A 667 -25.13 21.98 7.82
C ASP A 667 -26.15 21.76 6.69
N GLU A 668 -26.25 20.51 6.20
CA GLU A 668 -27.08 20.16 5.06
C GLU A 668 -27.67 18.75 5.22
N LEU A 669 -28.96 18.61 4.93
CA LEU A 669 -29.66 17.33 4.88
C LEU A 669 -30.25 17.15 3.48
N VAL A 670 -29.96 16.03 2.84
CA VAL A 670 -30.58 15.62 1.58
C VAL A 670 -31.25 14.27 1.79
N LYS A 671 -32.58 14.24 1.69
CA LYS A 671 -33.45 13.10 2.03
C LYS A 671 -34.15 12.51 0.81
N GLY A 672 -34.57 11.24 0.90
CA GLY A 672 -35.28 10.54 -0.18
C GLY A 672 -34.43 10.30 -1.43
N VAL A 673 -33.11 10.22 -1.30
CA VAL A 673 -32.19 10.15 -2.45
C VAL A 673 -31.91 8.70 -2.85
N THR A 674 -32.05 8.39 -4.13
CA THR A 674 -31.67 7.10 -4.70
C THR A 674 -30.14 6.94 -4.78
N PRO A 675 -29.59 5.72 -4.90
CA PRO A 675 -28.15 5.50 -5.07
C PRO A 675 -27.51 6.35 -6.18
N ASP A 676 -28.15 6.42 -7.35
CA ASP A 676 -27.68 7.26 -8.47
C ASP A 676 -27.75 8.76 -8.14
N GLY A 677 -28.79 9.18 -7.41
CA GLY A 677 -28.93 10.53 -6.91
C GLY A 677 -27.83 10.91 -5.92
N LYS A 678 -27.39 9.97 -5.07
CA LYS A 678 -26.28 10.18 -4.14
C LYS A 678 -24.96 10.43 -4.88
N LEU A 679 -24.71 9.65 -5.94
CA LEU A 679 -23.53 9.86 -6.79
C LEU A 679 -23.60 11.19 -7.56
N ALA A 680 -24.79 11.53 -8.09
CA ALA A 680 -25.00 12.80 -8.78
C ALA A 680 -24.74 14.01 -7.86
N TYR A 681 -25.18 13.93 -6.60
CA TYR A 681 -24.89 14.94 -5.58
C TYR A 681 -23.39 15.16 -5.38
N LEU A 682 -22.62 14.07 -5.23
CA LEU A 682 -21.16 14.17 -5.09
C LEU A 682 -20.50 14.84 -6.31
N LYS A 683 -20.92 14.44 -7.53
CA LYS A 683 -20.38 15.02 -8.78
C LYS A 683 -20.74 16.48 -8.96
N GLU A 684 -21.94 16.90 -8.58
CA GLU A 684 -22.34 18.30 -8.63
C GLU A 684 -21.47 19.16 -7.70
N HIS A 685 -21.18 18.66 -6.49
CA HIS A 685 -20.31 19.34 -5.55
C HIS A 685 -18.84 19.35 -6.00
N GLU A 686 -18.35 18.26 -6.59
CA GLU A 686 -17.04 18.21 -7.23
C GLU A 686 -16.91 19.27 -8.34
N ALA A 687 -17.94 19.43 -9.19
CA ALA A 687 -17.96 20.44 -10.24
C ALA A 687 -17.93 21.89 -9.69
N ARG A 688 -18.38 22.10 -8.45
CA ARG A 688 -18.28 23.38 -7.72
C ARG A 688 -16.92 23.57 -7.01
N GLY A 689 -16.04 22.58 -7.08
CA GLY A 689 -14.72 22.59 -6.44
C GLY A 689 -14.69 22.07 -5.00
N ASP A 690 -15.78 21.46 -4.51
CA ASP A 690 -15.78 20.81 -3.20
C ASP A 690 -14.99 19.49 -3.25
N ILE A 691 -14.16 19.26 -2.22
CA ILE A 691 -13.45 18.01 -1.99
C ILE A 691 -14.18 17.27 -0.87
N SER A 692 -14.92 16.24 -1.26
CA SER A 692 -15.86 15.51 -0.39
C SER A 692 -15.29 14.18 0.10
N ILE A 693 -15.41 13.94 1.40
CA ILE A 693 -15.24 12.61 2.02
C ILE A 693 -16.62 11.97 2.16
N MET A 694 -16.81 10.75 1.68
CA MET A 694 -18.04 9.97 1.86
C MET A 694 -17.85 8.89 2.94
N VAL A 695 -18.79 8.74 3.87
CA VAL A 695 -18.81 7.65 4.86
C VAL A 695 -20.11 6.88 4.72
N GLY A 696 -20.04 5.56 4.62
CA GLY A 696 -21.19 4.69 4.40
C GLY A 696 -20.95 3.24 4.80
N ASP A 697 -21.99 2.41 4.78
CA ASP A 697 -21.95 0.98 5.17
C ASP A 697 -22.67 0.04 4.16
N GLY A 698 -23.60 0.56 3.35
CA GLY A 698 -24.54 -0.26 2.57
C GLY A 698 -24.09 -0.69 1.16
N ILE A 699 -24.71 -1.78 0.66
CA ILE A 699 -24.64 -2.26 -0.74
C ILE A 699 -24.98 -1.13 -1.73
N ASN A 700 -25.98 -0.32 -1.35
CA ASN A 700 -26.51 0.78 -2.13
C ASN A 700 -25.52 1.95 -2.28
N ASP A 701 -24.49 2.02 -1.43
CA ASP A 701 -23.52 3.12 -1.45
C ASP A 701 -22.21 2.75 -2.15
N ALA A 702 -22.04 1.51 -2.62
CA ALA A 702 -20.81 1.09 -3.30
C ALA A 702 -20.43 2.00 -4.50
N PRO A 703 -21.36 2.38 -5.41
CA PRO A 703 -21.04 3.32 -6.49
C PRO A 703 -20.72 4.73 -5.98
N VAL A 704 -21.35 5.15 -4.88
CA VAL A 704 -21.18 6.48 -4.26
C VAL A 704 -19.82 6.57 -3.57
N LEU A 705 -19.44 5.53 -2.83
CA LEU A 705 -18.13 5.40 -2.18
C LEU A 705 -17.01 5.39 -3.24
N ALA A 706 -17.19 4.69 -4.36
CA ALA A 706 -16.23 4.69 -5.45
C ALA A 706 -16.11 6.04 -6.19
N GLY A 707 -17.18 6.84 -6.18
CA GLY A 707 -17.25 8.14 -6.84
C GLY A 707 -16.83 9.34 -5.97
N ALA A 708 -16.55 9.13 -4.68
CA ALA A 708 -16.07 10.18 -3.79
C ALA A 708 -14.56 10.43 -3.98
N HIS A 709 -14.07 11.60 -3.55
CA HIS A 709 -12.63 11.88 -3.55
C HIS A 709 -11.88 10.97 -2.57
N ALA A 710 -12.49 10.71 -1.41
CA ALA A 710 -12.12 9.64 -0.51
C ALA A 710 -13.37 9.07 0.15
N SER A 711 -13.38 7.77 0.37
CA SER A 711 -14.51 7.08 0.99
C SER A 711 -14.09 6.16 2.13
N PHE A 712 -14.95 6.09 3.15
CA PHE A 712 -14.80 5.23 4.32
C PHE A 712 -15.98 4.29 4.43
N ALA A 713 -15.71 2.99 4.45
CA ALA A 713 -16.71 1.97 4.76
C ALA A 713 -16.67 1.59 6.25
N MET A 714 -17.84 1.38 6.84
CA MET A 714 -17.97 0.83 8.20
C MET A 714 -17.60 -0.67 8.26
N ALA A 715 -17.17 -1.14 9.43
CA ALA A 715 -16.78 -2.55 9.65
C ALA A 715 -17.94 -3.52 9.44
N GLY A 716 -19.14 -3.14 9.89
CA GLY A 716 -20.39 -3.88 9.66
C GLY A 716 -20.93 -3.78 8.24
N GLY A 717 -20.33 -2.93 7.40
CA GLY A 717 -20.77 -2.72 6.03
C GLY A 717 -20.59 -3.95 5.15
N THR A 718 -21.32 -3.98 4.04
CA THR A 718 -21.30 -5.11 3.11
C THR A 718 -19.96 -5.27 2.40
N ASP A 719 -19.62 -6.49 1.97
CA ASP A 719 -18.36 -6.74 1.27
C ASP A 719 -18.23 -5.91 -0.01
N LEU A 720 -19.34 -5.61 -0.68
CA LEU A 720 -19.38 -4.72 -1.84
C LEU A 720 -19.00 -3.28 -1.47
N ALA A 721 -19.50 -2.76 -0.35
CA ALA A 721 -19.16 -1.43 0.15
C ALA A 721 -17.68 -1.34 0.56
N LYS A 722 -17.19 -2.34 1.32
CA LYS A 722 -15.78 -2.47 1.71
C LYS A 722 -14.86 -2.56 0.49
N ASN A 723 -15.29 -3.29 -0.55
CA ASN A 723 -14.54 -3.43 -1.79
C ASN A 723 -14.60 -2.20 -2.71
N SER A 724 -15.48 -1.24 -2.43
CA SER A 724 -15.62 -0.02 -3.23
C SER A 724 -15.05 1.21 -2.52
N ALA A 725 -14.88 1.15 -1.20
CA ALA A 725 -14.31 2.23 -0.40
C ALA A 725 -12.79 2.33 -0.49
N ASP A 726 -12.26 3.53 -0.28
CA ASP A 726 -10.82 3.81 -0.26
C ASP A 726 -10.17 3.53 1.10
N ALA A 727 -10.96 3.53 2.17
CA ALA A 727 -10.57 3.17 3.52
C ALA A 727 -11.71 2.43 4.23
N ILE A 728 -11.35 1.63 5.24
CA ILE A 728 -12.29 0.85 6.04
C ILE A 728 -12.03 1.15 7.51
N LEU A 729 -13.09 1.48 8.24
CA LEU A 729 -13.09 1.51 9.69
C LEU A 729 -13.26 0.07 10.17
N LEU A 730 -12.29 -0.45 10.91
CA LEU A 730 -12.30 -1.82 11.43
C LEU A 730 -13.14 -1.94 12.71
N ALA A 731 -13.26 -0.85 13.44
CA ALA A 731 -14.15 -0.68 14.59
C ALA A 731 -15.41 0.07 14.16
N ASP A 732 -16.49 -0.15 14.91
CA ASP A 732 -17.75 0.59 14.80
C ASP A 732 -17.69 1.94 15.54
N ASP A 733 -16.56 2.63 15.43
CA ASP A 733 -16.18 3.86 16.14
C ASP A 733 -15.81 4.96 15.11
N LEU A 734 -16.72 5.92 14.95
CA LEU A 734 -16.60 7.07 14.07
C LEU A 734 -15.53 8.06 14.54
N SER A 735 -15.18 8.08 15.84
CA SER A 735 -14.14 8.98 16.35
C SER A 735 -12.77 8.74 15.70
N ARG A 736 -12.54 7.52 15.20
CA ARG A 736 -11.35 7.14 14.42
C ARG A 736 -11.17 7.98 13.16
N LEU A 737 -12.24 8.50 12.55
CA LEU A 737 -12.12 9.43 11.43
C LEU A 737 -11.41 10.74 11.82
N LEU A 738 -11.58 11.20 13.07
CA LEU A 738 -10.87 12.37 13.60
C LEU A 738 -9.39 12.05 13.77
N ASP A 739 -9.07 10.89 14.34
CA ASP A 739 -7.68 10.40 14.47
C ASP A 739 -7.01 10.31 13.09
N ALA A 740 -7.73 9.78 12.09
CA ALA A 740 -7.26 9.66 10.72
C ALA A 740 -6.87 11.02 10.14
N ARG A 741 -7.77 12.00 10.26
CA ARG A 741 -7.54 13.36 9.78
C ARG A 741 -6.41 14.05 10.53
N ALA A 742 -6.37 13.93 11.86
CA ALA A 742 -5.32 14.53 12.67
C ALA A 742 -3.94 13.99 12.26
N LEU A 743 -3.84 12.68 12.02
CA LEU A 743 -2.62 12.06 11.53
C LEU A 743 -2.30 12.46 10.09
N ALA A 744 -3.28 12.58 9.20
CA ALA A 744 -3.09 13.05 7.84
C ALA A 744 -2.53 14.49 7.81
N LEU A 745 -3.10 15.39 8.61
CA LEU A 745 -2.61 16.77 8.77
C LEU A 745 -1.18 16.82 9.31
N ARG A 746 -0.88 15.99 10.32
CA ARG A 746 0.47 15.86 10.90
C ARG A 746 1.47 15.31 9.87
N THR A 747 1.05 14.34 9.06
CA THR A 747 1.84 13.74 7.98
C THR A 747 2.17 14.78 6.92
N ARG A 748 1.17 15.57 6.47
CA ARG A 748 1.38 16.66 5.52
C ARG A 748 2.32 17.73 6.08
N LYS A 749 2.20 18.07 7.37
CA LYS A 749 3.12 19.01 8.03
C LYS A 749 4.56 18.49 8.01
N ILE A 750 4.78 17.22 8.38
CA ILE A 750 6.13 16.61 8.38
C ILE A 750 6.71 16.53 6.97
N ILE A 751 5.91 16.19 5.96
CA ILE A 751 6.35 16.22 4.55
C ILE A 751 6.79 17.63 4.15
N LYS A 752 6.02 18.67 4.50
CA LYS A 752 6.40 20.07 4.24
C LYS A 752 7.67 20.48 4.97
N GLU A 753 7.84 20.10 6.24
CA GLU A 753 9.06 20.33 7.03
C GLU A 753 10.27 19.70 6.36
N ASN A 754 10.14 18.44 5.92
CA ASN A 754 11.21 17.71 5.24
C ASN A 754 11.58 18.34 3.89
N PHE A 755 10.60 18.78 3.11
CA PHE A 755 10.85 19.52 1.88
C PHE A 755 11.50 20.88 2.13
N ALA A 756 11.02 21.65 3.10
CA ALA A 756 11.61 22.94 3.47
C ALA A 756 13.06 22.77 3.92
N TRP A 757 13.35 21.76 4.74
CA TRP A 757 14.70 21.42 5.17
C TRP A 757 15.59 21.01 4.00
N SER A 758 15.14 20.07 3.16
CA SER A 758 15.93 19.58 2.03
C SER A 758 16.25 20.68 1.01
N ILE A 759 15.27 21.53 0.69
CA ILE A 759 15.48 22.67 -0.22
C ILE A 759 16.38 23.72 0.44
N GLY A 760 16.11 24.10 1.69
CA GLY A 760 16.90 25.10 2.41
C GLY A 760 18.36 24.71 2.58
N TYR A 761 18.63 23.44 2.94
CA TYR A 761 19.99 22.90 3.02
C TYR A 761 20.71 23.00 1.67
N ASN A 762 20.10 22.50 0.59
CA ASN A 762 20.73 22.51 -0.73
C ASN A 762 20.96 23.94 -1.26
N LEU A 763 20.03 24.87 -1.04
CA LEU A 763 20.18 26.28 -1.43
C LEU A 763 21.32 27.00 -0.69
N LEU A 764 21.61 26.60 0.55
CA LEU A 764 22.68 27.20 1.35
C LEU A 764 24.04 26.59 1.03
N VAL A 765 24.10 25.27 0.85
CA VAL A 765 25.36 24.54 0.67
C VAL A 765 25.89 24.66 -0.74
N LEU A 766 25.04 24.71 -1.77
CA LEU A 766 25.47 24.77 -3.17
C LEU A 766 26.31 26.02 -3.50
N PRO A 767 25.94 27.25 -3.08
CA PRO A 767 26.79 28.43 -3.29
C PRO A 767 28.14 28.34 -2.57
N LEU A 768 28.15 27.81 -1.34
CA LEU A 768 29.39 27.61 -0.58
C LEU A 768 30.33 26.59 -1.24
N ALA A 769 29.75 25.53 -1.82
CA ALA A 769 30.49 24.56 -2.61
C ALA A 769 31.04 25.19 -3.90
N ALA A 770 30.21 25.93 -4.64
CA ALA A 770 30.60 26.58 -5.88
C ALA A 770 31.65 27.70 -5.69
N SER A 771 31.69 28.34 -4.52
CA SER A 771 32.70 29.35 -4.14
C SER A 771 33.99 28.74 -3.60
N GLY A 772 34.08 27.41 -3.49
CA GLY A 772 35.26 26.69 -2.97
C GLY A 772 35.45 26.77 -1.46
N TRP A 773 34.44 27.22 -0.71
CA TRP A 773 34.52 27.35 0.75
C TRP A 773 34.14 26.06 1.49
N LEU A 774 33.61 25.07 0.76
CA LEU A 774 33.15 23.81 1.31
C LEU A 774 34.03 22.64 0.85
N PRO A 775 34.79 22.01 1.76
CA PRO A 775 35.53 20.80 1.44
C PRO A 775 34.58 19.61 1.15
N PRO A 776 34.92 18.70 0.22
CA PRO A 776 34.06 17.56 -0.14
C PRO A 776 33.69 16.62 1.02
N TYR A 777 34.58 16.41 1.99
CA TYR A 777 34.28 15.55 3.14
C TYR A 777 33.22 16.18 4.07
N VAL A 778 33.22 17.51 4.22
CA VAL A 778 32.18 18.26 4.96
C VAL A 778 30.86 18.19 4.21
N ALA A 779 30.91 18.34 2.89
CA ALA A 779 29.76 18.19 2.01
C ALA A 779 29.09 16.80 2.18
N ALA A 780 29.90 15.73 2.18
CA ALA A 780 29.43 14.37 2.40
C ALA A 780 28.80 14.15 3.78
N ALA A 781 29.46 14.62 4.85
CA ALA A 781 28.96 14.50 6.22
C ALA A 781 27.64 15.27 6.40
N GLY A 782 27.57 16.50 5.88
CA GLY A 782 26.38 17.33 5.92
C GLY A 782 25.20 16.69 5.19
N MET A 783 25.44 16.08 4.02
CA MET A 783 24.42 15.37 3.27
C MET A 783 23.85 14.17 4.05
N SER A 784 24.72 13.33 4.61
CA SER A 784 24.30 12.16 5.39
C SER A 784 23.49 12.58 6.61
N LEU A 785 23.89 13.65 7.30
CA LEU A 785 23.16 14.20 8.43
C LEU A 785 21.79 14.76 8.01
N SER A 786 21.73 15.50 6.90
CA SER A 786 20.49 16.06 6.37
C SER A 786 19.46 14.98 6.04
N SER A 787 19.90 13.89 5.40
CA SER A 787 19.06 12.73 5.09
C SER A 787 18.56 12.04 6.35
N LEU A 788 19.43 11.88 7.36
CA LEU A 788 19.06 11.28 8.65
C LEU A 788 18.02 12.12 9.41
N ILE A 789 18.14 13.46 9.39
CA ILE A 789 17.18 14.38 10.01
C ILE A 789 15.79 14.16 9.41
N VAL A 790 15.70 14.13 8.08
CA VAL A 790 14.44 13.94 7.36
C VAL A 790 13.78 12.60 7.66
N VAL A 791 14.55 11.51 7.63
CA VAL A 791 14.07 10.16 7.97
C VAL A 791 13.58 10.10 9.42
N THR A 792 14.38 10.63 10.34
CA THR A 792 14.04 10.66 11.78
C THR A 792 12.78 11.48 12.04
N ASN A 793 12.62 12.61 11.32
CA ASN A 793 11.43 13.44 11.41
C ASN A 793 10.18 12.69 10.91
N SER A 794 10.28 11.97 9.78
CA SER A 794 9.21 11.09 9.28
C SER A 794 8.83 10.01 10.28
N MET A 795 9.81 9.40 10.97
CA MET A 795 9.55 8.37 11.98
C MET A 795 8.80 8.88 13.22
N ARG A 796 8.73 10.20 13.46
CA ARG A 796 7.90 10.76 14.56
C ARG A 796 6.42 10.47 14.38
N LEU A 797 5.97 10.12 13.17
CA LEU A 797 4.60 9.68 12.90
C LEU A 797 4.24 8.36 13.60
N ASN A 798 5.22 7.52 13.93
CA ASN A 798 5.00 6.28 14.68
C ASN A 798 4.76 6.49 16.19
N ARG A 799 4.91 7.71 16.70
CA ARG A 799 4.59 8.13 18.08
C ARG A 799 3.28 8.91 18.09
#